data_AF-A0A0H5CGF9-F1
#
_entry.id   AF-A0A0H5CGF9-F1
#
_cell.length_a   1.000
_cell.length_b   1.000
_cell.length_c   1.000
_cell.angle_alpha   90.00
_cell.angle_beta   90.00
_cell.angle_gamma   90.00
#
_symmetry.space_group_name_H-M   'P 1'
#
loop_
_entity.id
_entity.type
_entity.pdbx_description
1 polymer ?
#
loop_
_entity_poly.entity_id
_entity_poly.type
_entity_poly.pdbx_seq_one_letter_code
_entity_poly.pdbx_strand_id
1 'polypeptide(L)'
;MAIREWWLDRRTEGIVRTLAKNPDPAATVDRLAPMIDDKVIEALLTASERAESPHDAMTWADVAVRASLLGGTAVGRADALMHRAATVLGMDDTWKRGRLLARAEEDALGAVEILREHGTASDLVASLCLLARVHTRQGDGVAMVGRMAQCFHATDDDADLRTRVSRLFTDLYWDLSKSAARESAAIVIPELNTVLAAADDPALRAEVLDALGRAYSFLDADYDKAVDAWERSADLYRRLGRARDEFLIRARVQWHAVVIDNDRSIREGLACLACAPAETAPTDLATVHHVLATAYRYEERVDDALAAYARAVELLSHDPKNIVHDLVFEAATLMAEDGRYNDARAQFEAAMAGPGGAHVWWATQTELAELLSTQIIDLGAAIRHAEHALTDAVTLNSSDPMYRIISLHRVAQLQLSAGNIATAHQRFQLLVPLLTQPTRAIEISVSKLFNHSVVPLSRSEILWHASIAARAAGDNTEADAWAGRSAELRGTDPSPIALDDDVLDDPETLALAVETRELTMAMSLAAHSPDDALARLATPSLTILAGSNTRARVDMTTGVCLEKLGDQDGALAAFERALNGHLGPMLDQLCHWRIATIHHSRQEYGLAYPHLVTCVQMADATRTTFDDIEARMAFMSTGLARYERLIEVCLLLGRVGEALAVVQQVKSRALLDMLAQPHHRPIDFRFEARAAALRAEQDRWLAEFAAGTGPEGPAEDYPTSPQHRMLADIVANTKDAEAFERERRERELFDRLTDEGTPLDFAAIRGLLAGWNIP
;
A
#
# COMPACT_ATOMS: atom_id res chain seq x y z
N MET A 1 4.32 29.19 -72.89
CA MET A 1 4.19 28.53 -71.57
C MET A 1 3.41 29.40 -70.59
N ALA A 2 3.86 30.61 -70.27
CA ALA A 2 3.20 31.50 -69.28
C ALA A 2 1.67 31.71 -69.48
N ILE A 3 1.19 31.87 -70.72
CA ILE A 3 -0.26 32.03 -70.98
C ILE A 3 -1.04 30.75 -70.66
N ARG A 4 -0.49 29.56 -70.94
CA ARG A 4 -1.14 28.28 -70.68
C ARG A 4 -1.22 27.99 -69.18
N GLU A 5 -0.13 28.26 -68.45
CA GLU A 5 -0.13 28.15 -66.98
C GLU A 5 -1.12 29.11 -66.35
N TRP A 6 -1.11 30.38 -66.76
CA TRP A 6 -2.09 31.36 -66.29
C TRP A 6 -3.54 30.94 -66.53
N TRP A 7 -3.84 30.37 -67.70
CA TRP A 7 -5.18 29.84 -68.01
C TRP A 7 -5.57 28.66 -67.12
N LEU A 8 -4.64 27.75 -66.84
CA LEU A 8 -4.86 26.63 -65.92
C LEU A 8 -5.12 27.14 -64.51
N ASP A 9 -4.34 28.09 -64.02
CA ASP A 9 -4.50 28.64 -62.67
C ASP A 9 -5.83 29.38 -62.52
N ARG A 10 -6.27 30.13 -63.54
CA ARG A 10 -7.59 30.79 -63.54
C ARG A 10 -8.75 29.81 -63.60
N ARG A 11 -8.60 28.70 -64.34
CA ARG A 11 -9.58 27.63 -64.36
C ARG A 11 -9.68 26.97 -62.97
N THR A 12 -8.54 26.61 -62.37
CA THR A 12 -8.48 26.03 -61.03
C THR A 12 -9.12 26.95 -59.99
N GLU A 13 -8.75 28.23 -59.97
CA GLU A 13 -9.35 29.24 -59.09
C GLU A 13 -10.86 29.35 -59.30
N GLY A 14 -11.32 29.35 -60.56
CA GLY A 14 -12.75 29.37 -60.90
C GLY A 14 -13.52 28.15 -60.38
N ILE A 15 -12.92 26.95 -60.49
CA ILE A 15 -13.50 25.70 -59.97
C ILE A 15 -13.59 25.75 -58.45
N VAL A 16 -12.50 26.06 -57.73
CA VAL A 16 -12.49 26.11 -56.27
C VAL A 16 -13.47 27.15 -55.74
N ARG A 17 -13.55 28.35 -56.36
CA ARG A 17 -14.55 29.38 -56.00
C ARG A 17 -16.00 28.91 -56.24
N THR A 18 -16.23 28.13 -57.30
CA THR A 18 -17.56 27.58 -57.59
C THR A 18 -17.96 26.55 -56.55
N LEU A 19 -17.02 25.69 -56.13
CA LEU A 19 -17.23 24.71 -55.07
C LEU A 19 -17.47 25.38 -53.71
N ALA A 20 -16.69 26.41 -53.36
CA ALA A 20 -16.82 27.12 -52.08
C ALA A 20 -18.16 27.85 -51.92
N LYS A 21 -18.79 28.26 -53.03
CA LYS A 21 -20.10 28.93 -53.04
C LYS A 21 -21.28 27.95 -53.06
N ASN A 22 -21.03 26.66 -53.28
CA ASN A 22 -22.10 25.68 -53.42
C ASN A 22 -22.40 25.02 -52.06
N PRO A 23 -23.67 24.89 -51.65
CA PRO A 23 -24.04 24.19 -50.42
C PRO A 23 -23.75 22.68 -50.48
N ASP A 24 -23.63 22.09 -51.66
CA ASP A 24 -23.17 20.72 -51.88
C ASP A 24 -21.96 20.71 -52.84
N PRO A 25 -20.75 20.93 -52.30
CA PRO A 25 -19.52 20.89 -53.09
C PRO A 25 -19.31 19.53 -53.77
N ALA A 26 -19.76 18.43 -53.16
CA ALA A 26 -19.51 17.08 -53.67
C ALA A 26 -20.32 16.78 -54.95
N ALA A 27 -21.61 17.12 -54.98
CA ALA A 27 -22.42 17.03 -56.21
C ALA A 27 -21.97 18.01 -57.30
N THR A 28 -21.33 19.11 -56.89
CA THR A 28 -20.79 20.10 -57.83
C THR A 28 -19.49 19.64 -58.48
N VAL A 29 -18.63 18.91 -57.75
CA VAL A 29 -17.44 18.27 -58.32
C VAL A 29 -17.79 17.29 -59.44
N ASP A 30 -18.83 16.46 -59.29
CA ASP A 30 -19.25 15.51 -60.35
C ASP A 30 -19.62 16.22 -61.66
N ARG A 31 -20.31 17.37 -61.56
CA ARG A 31 -20.69 18.18 -62.74
C ARG A 31 -19.48 18.81 -63.42
N LEU A 32 -18.37 18.95 -62.70
CA LEU A 32 -17.11 19.51 -63.19
C LEU A 32 -16.10 18.42 -63.57
N ALA A 33 -16.45 17.13 -63.57
CA ALA A 33 -15.55 16.00 -63.81
C ALA A 33 -14.58 16.17 -65.00
N PRO A 34 -15.00 16.63 -66.21
CA PRO A 34 -14.09 16.81 -67.36
C PRO A 34 -13.03 17.90 -67.16
N MET A 35 -13.20 18.73 -66.13
CA MET A 35 -12.35 19.86 -65.77
C MET A 35 -11.49 19.57 -64.53
N ILE A 36 -11.50 18.35 -63.99
CA ILE A 36 -10.66 17.97 -62.85
C ILE A 36 -9.31 17.44 -63.36
N ASP A 37 -8.23 18.03 -62.86
CA ASP A 37 -6.84 17.59 -63.04
C ASP A 37 -6.06 17.81 -61.73
N ASP A 38 -4.78 17.43 -61.68
CA ASP A 38 -3.97 17.49 -60.45
C ASP A 38 -3.86 18.89 -59.85
N LYS A 39 -3.85 19.94 -60.68
CA LYS A 39 -3.85 21.32 -60.19
C LYS A 39 -5.14 21.67 -59.45
N VAL A 40 -6.27 21.11 -59.88
CA VAL A 40 -7.55 21.28 -59.17
C VAL A 40 -7.52 20.52 -57.85
N ILE A 41 -6.99 19.30 -57.84
CA ILE A 41 -6.84 18.50 -56.61
C ILE A 41 -5.96 19.25 -55.59
N GLU A 42 -4.76 19.69 -55.99
CA GLU A 42 -3.83 20.45 -55.15
C GLU A 42 -4.47 21.71 -54.54
N ALA A 43 -5.26 22.45 -55.33
CA ALA A 43 -5.95 23.63 -54.85
C ALA A 43 -7.07 23.31 -53.85
N LEU A 44 -7.71 22.14 -53.95
CA LEU A 44 -8.67 21.65 -52.96
C LEU A 44 -7.99 21.21 -51.65
N LEU A 45 -6.81 20.59 -51.73
CA LEU A 45 -6.00 20.27 -50.54
C LEU A 45 -5.56 21.56 -49.83
N THR A 46 -5.08 22.55 -50.59
CA THR A 46 -4.74 23.88 -50.05
C THR A 46 -5.94 24.55 -49.38
N ALA A 47 -7.15 24.38 -49.92
CA ALA A 47 -8.37 24.90 -49.31
C ALA A 47 -8.72 24.17 -48.00
N SER A 48 -8.48 22.86 -47.92
CA SER A 48 -8.62 22.08 -46.70
C SER A 48 -7.64 22.53 -45.62
N GLU A 49 -6.36 22.73 -45.94
CA GLU A 49 -5.34 23.23 -45.00
C GLU A 49 -5.65 24.63 -44.45
N ARG A 50 -6.24 25.50 -45.27
CA ARG A 50 -6.59 26.88 -44.90
C ARG A 50 -7.93 26.99 -44.19
N ALA A 51 -8.68 25.89 -44.07
CA ALA A 51 -9.99 25.92 -43.44
C ALA A 51 -9.86 26.25 -41.94
N GLU A 52 -10.70 27.16 -41.45
CA GLU A 52 -10.63 27.63 -40.06
C GLU A 52 -11.19 26.60 -39.07
N SER A 53 -12.06 25.69 -39.52
CA SER A 53 -12.63 24.64 -38.69
C SER A 53 -12.20 23.24 -39.15
N PRO A 54 -11.99 22.28 -38.21
CA PRO A 54 -11.68 20.90 -38.57
C PRO A 54 -12.77 20.22 -39.43
N HIS A 55 -14.03 20.64 -39.29
CA HIS A 55 -15.15 20.13 -40.08
C HIS A 55 -15.09 20.64 -41.53
N ASP A 56 -14.74 21.91 -41.72
CA ASP A 56 -14.54 22.47 -43.06
C ASP A 56 -13.31 21.86 -43.73
N ALA A 57 -12.22 21.69 -42.97
CA ALA A 57 -11.01 21.00 -43.45
C ALA A 57 -11.37 19.58 -43.96
N MET A 58 -12.14 18.83 -43.18
CA MET A 58 -12.63 17.49 -43.57
C MET A 58 -13.51 17.54 -44.82
N THR A 59 -14.42 18.51 -44.90
CA THR A 59 -15.32 18.67 -46.05
C THR A 59 -14.51 18.91 -47.34
N TRP A 60 -13.52 19.80 -47.29
CA TRP A 60 -12.63 20.04 -48.43
C TRP A 60 -11.77 18.83 -48.79
N ALA A 61 -11.29 18.08 -47.80
CA ALA A 61 -10.55 16.84 -48.04
C ALA A 61 -11.44 15.76 -48.71
N ASP A 62 -12.70 15.63 -48.29
CA ASP A 62 -13.68 14.75 -48.92
C ASP A 62 -13.96 15.11 -50.38
N VAL A 63 -14.06 16.41 -50.65
CA VAL A 63 -14.23 16.96 -52.00
C VAL A 63 -13.01 16.68 -52.87
N ALA A 64 -11.79 16.80 -52.32
CA ALA A 64 -10.55 16.49 -53.02
C ALA A 64 -10.45 15.00 -53.38
N VAL A 65 -10.75 14.09 -52.45
CA VAL A 65 -10.78 12.65 -52.73
C VAL A 65 -11.78 12.33 -53.83
N ARG A 66 -13.00 12.88 -53.77
CA ARG A 66 -14.01 12.68 -54.82
C ARG A 66 -13.54 13.22 -56.17
N ALA A 67 -12.91 14.39 -56.21
CA ALA A 67 -12.35 14.96 -57.43
C ALA A 67 -11.29 14.03 -58.04
N SER A 68 -10.40 13.46 -57.22
CA SER A 68 -9.36 12.53 -57.68
C SER A 68 -9.86 11.19 -58.27
N LEU A 69 -11.12 10.83 -58.00
CA LEU A 69 -11.77 9.69 -58.65
C LEU A 69 -12.27 10.02 -60.05
N LEU A 70 -12.52 11.30 -60.34
CA LEU A 70 -13.09 11.78 -61.61
C LEU A 70 -12.03 12.25 -62.62
N GLY A 71 -10.84 12.61 -62.13
CA GLY A 71 -9.72 13.07 -62.94
C GLY A 71 -8.41 13.12 -62.14
N GLY A 72 -7.33 13.54 -62.80
CA GLY A 72 -5.98 13.58 -62.20
C GLY A 72 -5.15 12.33 -62.45
N THR A 73 -3.93 12.31 -61.90
CA THR A 73 -3.00 11.18 -61.92
C THR A 73 -3.22 10.27 -60.71
N ALA A 74 -2.64 9.07 -60.75
CA ALA A 74 -2.66 8.17 -59.61
C ALA A 74 -1.99 8.79 -58.38
N VAL A 75 -0.87 9.50 -58.55
CA VAL A 75 -0.18 10.21 -57.46
C VAL A 75 -1.08 11.29 -56.85
N GLY A 76 -1.73 12.12 -57.67
CA GLY A 76 -2.68 13.12 -57.16
C GLY A 76 -3.87 12.52 -56.38
N ARG A 77 -4.29 11.30 -56.71
CA ARG A 77 -5.27 10.54 -55.91
C ARG A 77 -4.70 10.08 -54.57
N ALA A 78 -3.48 9.56 -54.56
CA ALA A 78 -2.82 9.17 -53.32
C ALA A 78 -2.64 10.38 -52.38
N ASP A 79 -2.23 11.54 -52.91
CA ASP A 79 -2.10 12.78 -52.14
C ASP A 79 -3.43 13.18 -51.49
N ALA A 80 -4.53 13.10 -52.24
CA ALA A 80 -5.86 13.42 -51.71
C ALA A 80 -6.29 12.46 -50.59
N LEU A 81 -6.03 11.15 -50.74
CA LEU A 81 -6.32 10.15 -49.71
C LEU A 81 -5.47 10.37 -48.45
N MET A 82 -4.16 10.59 -48.61
CA MET A 82 -3.25 10.89 -47.50
C MET A 82 -3.65 12.16 -46.77
N HIS A 83 -3.99 13.23 -47.48
CA HIS A 83 -4.43 14.48 -46.87
C HIS A 83 -5.70 14.31 -46.04
N ARG A 84 -6.67 13.53 -46.53
CA ARG A 84 -7.89 13.24 -45.78
C ARG A 84 -7.60 12.43 -44.53
N ALA A 85 -6.81 11.37 -44.63
CA ALA A 85 -6.40 10.58 -43.47
C ALA A 85 -5.63 11.43 -42.43
N ALA A 86 -4.72 12.30 -42.88
CA ALA A 86 -4.00 13.23 -42.00
C ALA A 86 -4.95 14.24 -41.32
N THR A 87 -5.95 14.74 -42.06
CA THR A 87 -6.99 15.63 -41.52
C THR A 87 -7.78 14.94 -40.42
N VAL A 88 -8.14 13.65 -40.59
CA VAL A 88 -8.81 12.85 -39.54
C VAL A 88 -7.95 12.79 -38.27
N LEU A 89 -6.66 12.52 -38.40
CA LEU A 89 -5.75 12.42 -37.25
C LEU A 89 -5.57 13.74 -36.48
N GLY A 90 -5.77 14.88 -37.14
CA GLY A 90 -5.72 16.21 -36.53
C GLY A 90 -6.97 16.60 -35.75
N MET A 91 -8.05 15.80 -35.77
CA MET A 91 -9.29 16.09 -35.05
C MET A 91 -9.24 15.59 -33.59
N ASP A 92 -9.55 16.45 -32.62
CA ASP A 92 -9.47 16.12 -31.17
C ASP A 92 -10.67 15.30 -30.61
N ASP A 93 -11.79 15.21 -31.32
CA ASP A 93 -13.07 14.71 -30.78
C ASP A 93 -13.06 13.22 -30.37
N THR A 94 -13.35 12.97 -29.10
CA THR A 94 -13.26 11.65 -28.43
C THR A 94 -14.37 10.65 -28.78
N TRP A 95 -15.52 11.09 -29.31
CA TRP A 95 -16.71 10.22 -29.43
C TRP A 95 -17.04 9.74 -30.85
N LYS A 96 -16.33 10.20 -31.89
CA LYS A 96 -16.47 9.73 -33.29
C LYS A 96 -15.27 8.93 -33.82
N ARG A 97 -14.27 8.64 -32.98
CA ARG A 97 -12.97 8.09 -33.39
C ARG A 97 -13.07 6.79 -34.19
N GLY A 98 -13.91 5.82 -33.80
CA GLY A 98 -13.92 4.50 -34.45
C GLY A 98 -14.20 4.54 -35.97
N ARG A 99 -15.28 5.21 -36.40
CA ARG A 99 -15.64 5.27 -37.84
C ARG A 99 -14.70 6.15 -38.65
N LEU A 100 -14.25 7.27 -38.09
CA LEU A 100 -13.34 8.17 -38.79
C LEU A 100 -11.95 7.54 -38.92
N LEU A 101 -11.44 6.87 -37.89
CA LEU A 101 -10.16 6.17 -37.96
C LEU A 101 -10.20 4.98 -38.92
N ALA A 102 -11.29 4.20 -38.96
CA ALA A 102 -11.45 3.14 -39.97
C ALA A 102 -11.43 3.69 -41.40
N ARG A 103 -12.04 4.87 -41.63
CA ARG A 103 -11.98 5.55 -42.92
C ARG A 103 -10.58 6.08 -43.24
N ALA A 104 -9.90 6.67 -42.26
CA ALA A 104 -8.51 7.12 -42.43
C ALA A 104 -7.56 5.95 -42.73
N GLU A 105 -7.83 4.78 -42.15
CA GLU A 105 -7.10 3.54 -42.43
C GLU A 105 -7.33 3.08 -43.87
N GLU A 106 -8.59 3.02 -44.32
CA GLU A 106 -8.94 2.70 -45.72
C GLU A 106 -8.26 3.67 -46.70
N ASP A 107 -8.26 4.96 -46.38
CA ASP A 107 -7.64 6.00 -47.21
C ASP A 107 -6.12 5.84 -47.29
N ALA A 108 -5.46 5.67 -46.14
CA ALA A 108 -4.02 5.47 -46.10
C ALA A 108 -3.61 4.16 -46.78
N LEU A 109 -4.37 3.07 -46.62
CA LEU A 109 -4.17 1.82 -47.35
C LEU A 109 -4.30 2.01 -48.87
N GLY A 110 -5.35 2.69 -49.33
CA GLY A 110 -5.54 3.01 -50.74
C GLY A 110 -4.39 3.85 -51.31
N ALA A 111 -3.88 4.81 -50.54
CA ALA A 111 -2.71 5.58 -50.93
C ALA A 111 -1.44 4.71 -51.01
N VAL A 112 -1.21 3.81 -50.05
CA VAL A 112 -0.08 2.85 -50.08
C VAL A 112 -0.12 1.98 -51.33
N GLU A 113 -1.29 1.45 -51.71
CA GLU A 113 -1.44 0.62 -52.91
C GLU A 113 -1.06 1.39 -54.18
N ILE A 114 -1.54 2.63 -54.32
CA ILE A 114 -1.24 3.47 -55.47
C ILE A 114 0.24 3.86 -55.52
N LEU A 115 0.82 4.30 -54.40
CA LEU A 115 2.21 4.78 -54.34
C LEU A 115 3.23 3.66 -54.49
N ARG A 116 2.87 2.41 -54.17
CA ARG A 116 3.71 1.25 -54.46
C ARG A 116 3.93 1.05 -55.97
N GLU A 117 2.92 1.35 -56.79
CA GLU A 117 3.01 1.18 -58.26
C GLU A 117 3.51 2.43 -58.98
N HIS A 118 3.24 3.62 -58.43
CA HIS A 118 3.39 4.89 -59.15
C HIS A 118 4.19 5.97 -58.40
N GLY A 119 4.45 5.81 -57.10
CA GLY A 119 5.11 6.79 -56.26
C GLY A 119 6.62 6.61 -56.16
N THR A 120 7.28 7.57 -55.52
CA THR A 120 8.67 7.42 -55.07
C THR A 120 8.73 6.64 -53.76
N ALA A 121 9.93 6.16 -53.37
CA ALA A 121 10.13 5.54 -52.07
C ALA A 121 9.76 6.49 -50.91
N SER A 122 10.03 7.79 -51.06
CA SER A 122 9.66 8.81 -50.06
C SER A 122 8.14 8.93 -49.91
N ASP A 123 7.40 8.88 -51.01
CA ASP A 123 5.93 8.98 -50.97
C ASP A 123 5.33 7.74 -50.30
N LEU A 124 5.84 6.56 -50.66
CA LEU A 124 5.42 5.29 -50.04
C LEU A 124 5.68 5.30 -48.53
N VAL A 125 6.86 5.76 -48.10
CA VAL A 125 7.21 5.90 -46.67
C VAL A 125 6.27 6.88 -45.97
N ALA A 126 6.00 8.04 -46.56
CA ALA A 126 5.09 9.02 -45.97
C ALA A 126 3.68 8.45 -45.74
N SER A 127 3.17 7.67 -46.71
CA SER A 127 1.87 7.00 -46.60
C SER A 127 1.84 5.88 -45.55
N LEU A 128 2.89 5.06 -45.49
CA LEU A 128 3.01 4.02 -44.46
C LEU A 128 3.17 4.61 -43.05
N CYS A 129 3.92 5.70 -42.89
CA CYS A 129 4.01 6.44 -41.62
C CYS A 129 2.66 7.01 -41.19
N LEU A 130 1.87 7.51 -42.15
CA LEU A 130 0.51 7.98 -41.87
C LEU A 130 -0.39 6.84 -41.38
N LEU A 131 -0.34 5.68 -42.06
CA LEU A 131 -1.09 4.49 -41.66
C LEU A 131 -0.66 3.97 -40.27
N ALA A 132 0.64 3.99 -39.95
CA ALA A 132 1.14 3.64 -38.63
C ALA A 132 0.55 4.55 -37.54
N ARG A 133 0.45 5.87 -37.79
CA ARG A 133 -0.19 6.82 -36.86
C ARG A 133 -1.69 6.56 -36.68
N VAL A 134 -2.39 6.12 -37.74
CA VAL A 134 -3.79 5.69 -37.63
C VAL A 134 -3.91 4.50 -36.68
N HIS A 135 -3.08 3.47 -36.85
CA HIS A 135 -3.07 2.31 -35.96
C HIS A 135 -2.68 2.66 -34.51
N THR A 136 -1.71 3.56 -34.28
CA THR A 136 -1.40 4.09 -32.94
C THR A 136 -2.64 4.71 -32.29
N ARG A 137 -3.40 5.52 -33.03
CA ARG A 137 -4.64 6.16 -32.52
C ARG A 137 -5.80 5.18 -32.31
N GLN A 138 -5.83 4.08 -33.06
CA GLN A 138 -6.77 2.97 -32.85
C GLN A 138 -6.40 2.08 -31.66
N GLY A 139 -5.15 2.15 -31.18
CA GLY A 139 -4.61 1.25 -30.17
C GLY A 139 -4.16 -0.10 -30.73
N ASP A 140 -4.03 -0.25 -32.05
CA ASP A 140 -3.54 -1.47 -32.70
C ASP A 140 -2.00 -1.42 -32.83
N GLY A 141 -1.33 -1.82 -31.74
CA GLY A 141 0.13 -1.82 -31.69
C GLY A 141 0.77 -2.76 -32.70
N VAL A 142 0.15 -3.92 -32.97
CA VAL A 142 0.68 -4.94 -33.88
C VAL A 142 0.67 -4.42 -35.32
N ALA A 143 -0.46 -3.87 -35.77
CA ALA A 143 -0.55 -3.29 -37.11
C ALA A 143 0.41 -2.10 -37.26
N MET A 144 0.50 -1.22 -36.25
CA MET A 144 1.45 -0.10 -36.23
C MET A 144 2.89 -0.58 -36.46
N VAL A 145 3.36 -1.55 -35.66
CA VAL A 145 4.72 -2.11 -35.78
C VAL A 145 4.95 -2.71 -37.16
N GLY A 146 3.98 -3.48 -37.67
CA GLY A 146 4.06 -4.06 -39.02
C GLY A 146 4.17 -3.02 -40.14
N ARG A 147 3.56 -1.83 -39.98
CA ARG A 147 3.72 -0.72 -40.94
C ARG A 147 5.06 -0.02 -40.79
N MET A 148 5.55 0.19 -39.58
CA MET A 148 6.87 0.80 -39.38
C MET A 148 8.01 -0.09 -39.89
N ALA A 149 7.89 -1.42 -39.79
CA ALA A 149 8.80 -2.36 -40.44
C ALA A 149 8.80 -2.19 -41.97
N GLN A 150 7.61 -2.07 -42.58
CA GLN A 150 7.48 -1.79 -44.02
C GLN A 150 8.10 -0.43 -44.41
N CYS A 151 7.91 0.61 -43.59
CA CYS A 151 8.59 1.91 -43.80
C CYS A 151 10.10 1.73 -43.80
N PHE A 152 10.65 1.00 -42.82
CA PHE A 152 12.08 0.81 -42.67
C PHE A 152 12.68 0.12 -43.90
N HIS A 153 12.09 -0.97 -44.37
CA HIS A 153 12.53 -1.67 -45.58
C HIS A 153 12.42 -0.82 -46.86
N ALA A 154 11.43 0.07 -46.94
CA ALA A 154 11.30 1.00 -48.07
C ALA A 154 12.41 2.09 -48.10
N THR A 155 13.22 2.21 -47.03
CA THR A 155 14.33 3.18 -46.91
C THR A 155 15.73 2.56 -47.10
N ASP A 156 15.83 1.34 -47.65
CA ASP A 156 17.09 0.61 -47.79
C ASP A 156 18.17 1.37 -48.62
N ASP A 157 17.78 2.32 -49.46
CA ASP A 157 18.69 3.12 -50.30
C ASP A 157 18.89 4.58 -49.81
N ASP A 158 18.19 5.03 -48.75
CA ASP A 158 18.24 6.42 -48.26
C ASP A 158 18.47 6.46 -46.73
N ALA A 159 19.71 6.74 -46.32
CA ALA A 159 20.12 6.78 -44.92
C ALA A 159 19.45 7.90 -44.10
N ASP A 160 19.17 9.05 -44.71
CA ASP A 160 18.53 10.19 -44.02
C ASP A 160 17.05 9.91 -43.79
N LEU A 161 16.37 9.31 -44.78
CA LEU A 161 14.99 8.88 -44.65
C LEU A 161 14.88 7.73 -43.65
N ARG A 162 15.79 6.75 -43.68
CA ARG A 162 15.85 5.66 -42.69
C ARG A 162 15.98 6.18 -41.27
N THR A 163 16.87 7.15 -41.05
CA THR A 163 17.06 7.79 -39.73
C THR A 163 15.77 8.42 -39.24
N ARG A 164 15.06 9.18 -40.10
CA ARG A 164 13.77 9.81 -39.74
C ARG A 164 12.68 8.79 -39.43
N VAL A 165 12.56 7.75 -40.24
CA VAL A 165 11.60 6.65 -40.02
C VAL A 165 11.89 5.93 -38.70
N SER A 166 13.17 5.70 -38.40
CA SER A 166 13.59 5.03 -37.17
C SER A 166 13.24 5.84 -35.92
N ARG A 167 13.43 7.16 -35.93
CA ARG A 167 12.99 8.04 -34.83
C ARG A 167 11.48 8.06 -34.67
N LEU A 168 10.75 8.16 -35.78
CA LEU A 168 9.29 8.08 -35.73
C LEU A 168 8.82 6.74 -35.17
N PHE A 169 9.51 5.64 -35.48
CA PHE A 169 9.18 4.32 -34.98
C PHE A 169 9.32 4.26 -33.45
N THR A 170 10.43 4.77 -32.91
CA THR A 170 10.62 4.84 -31.46
C THR A 170 9.56 5.70 -30.79
N ASP A 171 9.25 6.87 -31.36
CA ASP A 171 8.24 7.79 -30.83
C ASP A 171 6.84 7.16 -30.81
N LEU A 172 6.41 6.55 -31.92
CA LEU A 172 5.10 5.91 -32.02
C LEU A 172 4.97 4.70 -31.09
N TYR A 173 6.06 3.96 -30.86
CA TYR A 173 6.06 2.89 -29.87
C TYR A 173 5.90 3.44 -28.45
N TRP A 174 6.49 4.60 -28.15
CA TRP A 174 6.32 5.24 -26.84
C TRP A 174 4.88 5.72 -26.60
N ASP A 175 4.20 6.14 -27.66
CA ASP A 175 2.80 6.62 -27.62
C ASP A 175 1.76 5.49 -27.49
N LEU A 176 2.15 4.22 -27.64
CA LEU A 176 1.23 3.10 -27.44
C LEU A 176 0.77 3.01 -25.98
N SER A 177 -0.49 2.59 -25.81
CA SER A 177 -1.00 2.17 -24.51
C SER A 177 -0.19 0.98 -23.96
N LYS A 178 -0.18 0.81 -22.64
CA LYS A 178 0.56 -0.30 -22.00
C LYS A 178 0.16 -1.68 -22.56
N SER A 179 -1.12 -1.91 -22.84
CA SER A 179 -1.61 -3.16 -23.42
C SER A 179 -1.13 -3.36 -24.86
N ALA A 180 -1.27 -2.35 -25.71
CA ALA A 180 -0.86 -2.42 -27.12
C ALA A 180 0.67 -2.58 -27.25
N ALA A 181 1.44 -1.90 -26.41
CA ALA A 181 2.90 -2.03 -26.37
C ALA A 181 3.34 -3.44 -25.94
N ARG A 182 2.60 -4.07 -25.00
CA ARG A 182 2.85 -5.45 -24.56
C ARG A 182 2.54 -6.47 -25.65
N GLU A 183 1.39 -6.34 -26.30
CA GLU A 183 0.98 -7.24 -27.41
C GLU A 183 1.93 -7.17 -28.61
N SER A 184 2.51 -6.00 -28.87
CA SER A 184 3.43 -5.77 -29.99
C SER A 184 4.90 -6.00 -29.68
N ALA A 185 5.29 -6.21 -28.41
CA ALA A 185 6.69 -6.32 -27.98
C ALA A 185 7.48 -7.41 -28.72
N ALA A 186 6.90 -8.61 -28.87
CA ALA A 186 7.57 -9.73 -29.56
C ALA A 186 7.84 -9.45 -31.04
N ILE A 187 7.03 -8.59 -31.67
CA ILE A 187 7.15 -8.22 -33.09
C ILE A 187 8.11 -7.04 -33.25
N VAL A 188 8.09 -6.08 -32.31
CA VAL A 188 8.90 -4.86 -32.41
C VAL A 188 10.40 -5.14 -32.17
N ILE A 189 10.73 -6.13 -31.33
CA ILE A 189 12.12 -6.41 -30.94
C ILE A 189 13.02 -6.79 -32.12
N PRO A 190 12.66 -7.74 -33.02
CA PRO A 190 13.47 -8.04 -34.21
C PRO A 190 13.70 -6.82 -35.11
N GLU A 191 12.66 -5.99 -35.28
CA GLU A 191 12.71 -4.79 -36.11
C GLU A 191 13.64 -3.72 -35.53
N LEU A 192 13.51 -3.43 -34.22
CA LEU A 192 14.38 -2.49 -33.54
C LEU A 192 15.83 -2.97 -33.46
N ASN A 193 16.08 -4.27 -33.37
CA ASN A 193 17.44 -4.82 -33.47
C ASN A 193 18.03 -4.61 -34.88
N THR A 194 17.22 -4.75 -35.92
CA THR A 194 17.63 -4.45 -37.30
C THR A 194 17.96 -2.97 -37.48
N VAL A 195 17.11 -2.08 -36.94
CA VAL A 195 17.36 -0.63 -36.91
C VAL A 195 18.65 -0.31 -36.15
N LEU A 196 18.85 -0.90 -34.97
CA LEU A 196 20.04 -0.69 -34.14
C LEU A 196 21.33 -1.14 -34.85
N ALA A 197 21.28 -2.23 -35.61
CA ALA A 197 22.41 -2.72 -36.38
C ALA A 197 22.77 -1.78 -37.54
N ALA A 198 21.78 -1.10 -38.12
CA ALA A 198 21.95 -0.18 -39.24
C ALA A 198 22.22 1.28 -38.84
N ALA A 199 21.98 1.65 -37.58
CA ALA A 199 22.11 3.03 -37.10
C ALA A 199 23.58 3.42 -36.82
N ASP A 200 24.12 4.37 -37.58
CA ASP A 200 25.44 4.96 -37.35
C ASP A 200 25.40 6.18 -36.40
N ASP A 201 24.28 6.91 -36.35
CA ASP A 201 24.08 8.06 -35.46
C ASP A 201 23.97 7.61 -33.98
N PRO A 202 24.88 8.03 -33.09
CA PRO A 202 24.82 7.68 -31.67
C PRO A 202 23.53 8.12 -30.98
N ALA A 203 22.90 9.22 -31.42
CA ALA A 203 21.64 9.69 -30.85
C ALA A 203 20.49 8.73 -31.21
N LEU A 204 20.36 8.37 -32.48
CA LEU A 204 19.38 7.36 -32.90
C LEU A 204 19.62 6.01 -32.21
N ARG A 205 20.88 5.57 -32.09
CA ARG A 205 21.19 4.32 -31.37
C ARG A 205 20.70 4.36 -29.92
N ALA A 206 20.83 5.49 -29.23
CA ALA A 206 20.34 5.66 -27.86
C ALA A 206 18.81 5.56 -27.80
N GLU A 207 18.10 6.23 -28.71
CA GLU A 207 16.63 6.22 -28.82
C GLU A 207 16.09 4.81 -29.13
N VAL A 208 16.75 4.08 -30.03
CA VAL A 208 16.38 2.70 -30.39
C VAL A 208 16.65 1.73 -29.24
N LEU A 209 17.78 1.87 -28.55
CA LEU A 209 18.08 1.08 -27.34
C LEU A 209 17.08 1.36 -26.22
N ASP A 210 16.62 2.59 -26.09
CA ASP A 210 15.57 2.95 -25.14
C ASP A 210 14.24 2.24 -25.45
N ALA A 211 13.80 2.30 -26.71
CA ALA A 211 12.61 1.60 -27.17
C ALA A 211 12.74 0.06 -27.02
N LEU A 212 13.93 -0.50 -27.31
CA LEU A 212 14.23 -1.92 -27.07
C LEU A 212 14.09 -2.29 -25.60
N GLY A 213 14.64 -1.47 -24.70
CA GLY A 213 14.52 -1.70 -23.26
C GLY A 213 13.05 -1.74 -22.83
N ARG A 214 12.23 -0.80 -23.31
CA ARG A 214 10.77 -0.80 -23.06
C ARG A 214 10.11 -2.05 -23.61
N ALA A 215 10.43 -2.46 -24.84
CA ALA A 215 9.85 -3.65 -25.44
C ALA A 215 10.21 -4.94 -24.67
N TYR A 216 11.48 -5.11 -24.30
CA TYR A 216 11.91 -6.24 -23.48
C TYR A 216 11.23 -6.25 -22.11
N SER A 217 11.00 -5.09 -21.49
CA SER A 217 10.33 -5.01 -20.18
C SER A 217 8.88 -5.50 -20.17
N PHE A 218 8.25 -5.65 -21.34
CA PHE A 218 6.90 -6.21 -21.48
C PHE A 218 6.89 -7.72 -21.69
N LEU A 219 8.04 -8.32 -22.01
CA LEU A 219 8.22 -9.77 -22.10
C LEU A 219 8.74 -10.23 -20.74
N ASP A 220 7.87 -10.86 -19.93
CA ASP A 220 8.15 -11.17 -18.52
C ASP A 220 9.44 -11.98 -18.27
N ALA A 221 10.02 -12.63 -19.29
CA ALA A 221 11.26 -13.41 -19.23
C ALA A 221 12.55 -12.65 -19.63
N ASP A 222 12.47 -11.37 -20.03
CA ASP A 222 13.59 -10.65 -20.67
C ASP A 222 14.01 -9.37 -19.91
N TYR A 223 13.77 -9.29 -18.60
CA TYR A 223 14.12 -8.12 -17.79
C TYR A 223 15.61 -7.75 -17.85
N ASP A 224 16.53 -8.73 -17.82
CA ASP A 224 17.97 -8.47 -17.98
C ASP A 224 18.29 -7.76 -19.30
N LYS A 225 17.66 -8.18 -20.40
CA LYS A 225 17.85 -7.56 -21.72
C LYS A 225 17.29 -6.14 -21.74
N ALA A 226 16.20 -5.89 -21.02
CA ALA A 226 15.64 -4.55 -20.89
C ALA A 226 16.63 -3.61 -20.20
N VAL A 227 17.16 -4.04 -19.06
CA VAL A 227 18.13 -3.28 -18.25
C VAL A 227 19.43 -3.08 -19.04
N ASP A 228 19.97 -4.10 -19.71
CA ASP A 228 21.17 -4.01 -20.56
C ASP A 228 20.99 -3.02 -21.73
N ALA A 229 19.82 -3.04 -22.38
CA ALA A 229 19.53 -2.11 -23.47
C ALA A 229 19.49 -0.66 -22.96
N TRP A 230 18.83 -0.42 -21.83
CA TRP A 230 18.76 0.91 -21.22
C TRP A 230 20.10 1.40 -20.68
N GLU A 231 20.93 0.58 -20.06
CA GLU A 231 22.28 0.98 -19.63
C GLU A 231 23.13 1.45 -20.82
N ARG A 232 23.07 0.71 -21.94
CA ARG A 232 23.73 1.11 -23.18
C ARG A 232 23.16 2.42 -23.75
N SER A 233 21.87 2.65 -23.60
CA SER A 233 21.22 3.91 -23.98
C SER A 233 21.69 5.08 -23.11
N ALA A 234 21.68 4.92 -21.79
CA ALA A 234 22.17 5.92 -20.82
C ALA A 234 23.64 6.30 -21.10
N ASP A 235 24.48 5.33 -21.40
CA ASP A 235 25.88 5.54 -21.76
C ASP A 235 26.07 6.38 -23.03
N LEU A 236 25.20 6.21 -24.02
CA LEU A 236 25.20 7.04 -25.24
C LEU A 236 24.71 8.46 -24.94
N TYR A 237 23.63 8.62 -24.19
CA TYR A 237 23.13 9.95 -23.79
C TYR A 237 24.16 10.73 -22.98
N ARG A 238 24.88 10.07 -22.08
CA ARG A 238 26.02 10.63 -21.34
C ARG A 238 27.08 11.19 -22.28
N ARG A 239 27.52 10.40 -23.27
CA ARG A 239 28.54 10.81 -24.26
C ARG A 239 28.06 11.96 -25.14
N LEU A 240 26.75 12.04 -25.38
CA LEU A 240 26.10 13.12 -26.13
C LEU A 240 25.86 14.38 -25.29
N GLY A 241 26.13 14.35 -23.98
CA GLY A 241 25.86 15.48 -23.08
C GLY A 241 24.36 15.72 -22.83
N ARG A 242 23.52 14.71 -23.07
CA ARG A 242 22.06 14.77 -22.88
C ARG A 242 21.69 14.30 -21.46
N ALA A 243 22.08 15.09 -20.45
CA ALA A 243 21.96 14.71 -19.03
C ALA A 243 20.53 14.38 -18.60
N ARG A 244 19.52 15.09 -19.12
CA ARG A 244 18.11 14.80 -18.82
C ARG A 244 17.69 13.42 -19.33
N ASP A 245 18.08 13.07 -20.55
CA ASP A 245 17.75 11.76 -21.11
C ASP A 245 18.51 10.66 -20.37
N GLU A 246 19.80 10.87 -20.04
CA GLU A 246 20.56 9.95 -19.19
C GLU A 246 19.85 9.69 -17.85
N PHE A 247 19.44 10.76 -17.14
CA PHE A 247 18.71 10.66 -15.88
C PHE A 247 17.43 9.81 -16.02
N LEU A 248 16.59 10.10 -17.02
CA LEU A 248 15.32 9.38 -17.22
C LEU A 248 15.54 7.90 -17.51
N ILE A 249 16.58 7.56 -18.29
CA ILE A 249 16.92 6.17 -18.58
C ILE A 249 17.44 5.47 -17.32
N ARG A 250 18.38 6.08 -16.58
CA ARG A 250 18.92 5.48 -15.35
C ARG A 250 17.86 5.28 -14.26
N ALA A 251 16.94 6.22 -14.09
CA ALA A 251 15.81 6.05 -13.18
C ALA A 251 14.96 4.82 -13.54
N ARG A 252 14.82 4.53 -14.85
CA ARG A 252 14.09 3.35 -15.32
C ARG A 252 14.89 2.06 -15.15
N VAL A 253 16.20 2.09 -15.46
CA VAL A 253 17.14 0.98 -15.18
C VAL A 253 17.03 0.60 -13.70
N GLN A 254 17.13 1.58 -12.81
CA GLN A 254 17.01 1.40 -11.37
C GLN A 254 15.67 0.75 -10.98
N TRP A 255 14.55 1.31 -11.47
CA TRP A 255 13.20 0.79 -11.19
C TRP A 255 13.05 -0.69 -11.55
N HIS A 256 13.61 -1.12 -12.68
CA HIS A 256 13.53 -2.51 -13.09
C HIS A 256 14.57 -3.39 -12.40
N ALA A 257 15.75 -2.85 -12.12
CA ALA A 257 16.81 -3.58 -11.43
C ALA A 257 16.42 -3.97 -10.00
N VAL A 258 15.57 -3.22 -9.29
CA VAL A 258 15.15 -3.57 -7.91
C VAL A 258 14.44 -4.93 -7.83
N VAL A 259 13.85 -5.42 -8.93
CA VAL A 259 13.17 -6.73 -8.98
C VAL A 259 14.15 -7.86 -9.32
N ILE A 260 15.34 -7.54 -9.84
CA ILE A 260 16.29 -8.51 -10.41
C ILE A 260 17.56 -8.62 -9.55
N ASP A 261 18.15 -7.47 -9.22
CA ASP A 261 19.47 -7.30 -8.61
C ASP A 261 19.51 -5.95 -7.88
N ASN A 262 19.39 -5.98 -6.54
CA ASN A 262 19.38 -4.77 -5.73
C ASN A 262 20.71 -4.02 -5.78
N ASP A 263 21.85 -4.71 -5.88
CA ASP A 263 23.17 -4.07 -6.00
C ASP A 263 23.30 -3.28 -7.30
N ARG A 264 22.75 -3.82 -8.38
CA ARG A 264 22.60 -3.10 -9.66
C ARG A 264 21.66 -1.91 -9.51
N SER A 265 20.51 -2.09 -8.86
CA SER A 265 19.57 -0.98 -8.56
C SER A 265 20.25 0.14 -7.77
N ILE A 266 21.01 -0.19 -6.72
CA ILE A 266 21.74 0.79 -5.90
C ILE A 266 22.75 1.56 -6.75
N ARG A 267 23.60 0.88 -7.53
CA ARG A 267 24.56 1.54 -8.42
C ARG A 267 23.88 2.51 -9.39
N GLU A 268 22.81 2.07 -10.03
CA GLU A 268 22.13 2.84 -11.06
C GLU A 268 21.34 4.01 -10.46
N GLY A 269 20.75 3.85 -9.28
CA GLY A 269 20.14 4.95 -8.53
C GLY A 269 21.15 6.04 -8.13
N LEU A 270 22.33 5.64 -7.64
CA LEU A 270 23.40 6.60 -7.32
C LEU A 270 23.94 7.30 -8.57
N ALA A 271 24.12 6.58 -9.68
CA ALA A 271 24.52 7.16 -10.97
C ALA A 271 23.44 8.12 -11.51
N CYS A 272 22.16 7.76 -11.36
CA CYS A 272 21.01 8.60 -11.71
C CYS A 272 21.04 9.93 -10.96
N LEU A 273 21.22 9.90 -9.64
CA LEU A 273 21.33 11.12 -8.82
C LEU A 273 22.56 11.96 -9.21
N ALA A 274 23.68 11.33 -9.56
CA ALA A 274 24.89 12.04 -9.97
C ALA A 274 24.75 12.75 -11.33
N CYS A 275 23.92 12.24 -12.24
CA CYS A 275 23.67 12.85 -13.54
C CYS A 275 22.41 13.73 -13.60
N ALA A 276 21.68 13.87 -12.49
CA ALA A 276 20.43 14.62 -12.43
C ALA A 276 20.64 16.10 -12.82
N PRO A 277 19.93 16.62 -13.85
CA PRO A 277 19.93 18.04 -14.17
C PRO A 277 19.46 18.91 -13.00
N ALA A 278 19.93 20.16 -12.92
CA ALA A 278 19.56 21.09 -11.84
C ALA A 278 18.06 21.40 -11.82
N GLU A 279 17.39 21.31 -12.97
CA GLU A 279 15.97 21.53 -13.18
C GLU A 279 15.10 20.27 -13.00
N THR A 280 15.68 19.15 -12.54
CA THR A 280 14.93 17.91 -12.28
C THR A 280 13.85 18.17 -11.25
N ALA A 281 12.63 17.70 -11.53
CA ALA A 281 11.52 17.89 -10.61
C ALA A 281 11.80 17.16 -9.28
N PRO A 282 11.49 17.77 -8.11
CA PRO A 282 11.66 17.11 -6.82
C PRO A 282 10.95 15.75 -6.74
N THR A 283 9.82 15.59 -7.43
CA THR A 283 9.07 14.33 -7.52
C THR A 283 9.85 13.20 -8.19
N ASP A 284 10.65 13.52 -9.22
CA ASP A 284 11.43 12.53 -9.94
C ASP A 284 12.63 12.09 -9.08
N LEU A 285 13.29 13.05 -8.40
CA LEU A 285 14.36 12.76 -7.44
C LEU A 285 13.85 11.95 -6.25
N ALA A 286 12.66 12.27 -5.73
CA ALA A 286 12.07 11.52 -4.63
C ALA A 286 11.76 10.07 -5.03
N THR A 287 11.31 9.85 -6.27
CA THR A 287 11.09 8.50 -6.82
C THR A 287 12.39 7.69 -6.85
N VAL A 288 13.50 8.31 -7.29
CA VAL A 288 14.83 7.67 -7.30
C VAL A 288 15.30 7.30 -5.89
N HIS A 289 15.10 8.20 -4.92
CA HIS A 289 15.43 7.94 -3.52
C HIS A 289 14.53 6.86 -2.89
N HIS A 290 13.25 6.81 -3.24
CA HIS A 290 12.35 5.74 -2.78
C HIS A 290 12.82 4.38 -3.28
N VAL A 291 13.13 4.25 -4.57
CA VAL A 291 13.66 2.99 -5.13
C VAL A 291 15.00 2.60 -4.49
N LEU A 292 15.89 3.58 -4.20
CA LEU A 292 17.12 3.33 -3.44
C LEU A 292 16.81 2.79 -2.04
N ALA A 293 15.82 3.38 -1.35
CA ALA A 293 15.44 2.94 -0.02
C ALA A 293 14.94 1.49 -0.02
N THR A 294 14.10 1.13 -1.00
CA THR A 294 13.63 -0.24 -1.21
C THR A 294 14.80 -1.20 -1.49
N ALA A 295 15.72 -0.84 -2.38
CA ALA A 295 16.88 -1.68 -2.69
C ALA A 295 17.81 -1.85 -1.47
N TYR A 296 18.06 -0.79 -0.70
CA TYR A 296 18.83 -0.87 0.54
C TYR A 296 18.14 -1.72 1.61
N ARG A 297 16.82 -1.67 1.70
CA ARG A 297 16.04 -2.52 2.62
C ARG A 297 16.23 -4.00 2.29
N TYR A 298 16.13 -4.39 1.02
CA TYR A 298 16.34 -5.78 0.60
C TYR A 298 17.77 -6.27 0.81
N GLU A 299 18.77 -5.37 0.77
CA GLU A 299 20.17 -5.67 1.11
C GLU A 299 20.46 -5.54 2.62
N GLU A 300 19.44 -5.44 3.47
CA GLU A 300 19.55 -5.28 4.93
C GLU A 300 20.40 -4.08 5.38
N ARG A 301 20.57 -3.07 4.51
CA ARG A 301 21.29 -1.81 4.79
C ARG A 301 20.34 -0.78 5.39
N VAL A 302 19.83 -1.08 6.58
CA VAL A 302 18.74 -0.33 7.24
C VAL A 302 19.01 1.17 7.31
N ASP A 303 20.17 1.61 7.78
CA ASP A 303 20.47 3.04 7.95
C ASP A 303 20.51 3.79 6.60
N ASP A 304 21.03 3.17 5.54
CA ASP A 304 21.05 3.74 4.20
C ASP A 304 19.63 3.85 3.62
N ALA A 305 18.80 2.83 3.86
CA ALA A 305 17.40 2.84 3.47
C ALA A 305 16.62 3.98 4.15
N LEU A 306 16.78 4.13 5.47
CA LEU A 306 16.13 5.19 6.24
C LEU A 306 16.61 6.59 5.82
N ALA A 307 17.90 6.75 5.50
CA ALA A 307 18.43 8.00 4.96
C ALA A 307 17.82 8.33 3.59
N ALA A 308 17.65 7.32 2.72
CA ALA A 308 17.01 7.49 1.42
C ALA A 308 15.51 7.83 1.54
N TYR A 309 14.76 7.17 2.43
CA TYR A 309 13.36 7.53 2.74
C TYR A 309 13.25 8.97 3.24
N ALA A 310 14.09 9.38 4.20
CA ALA A 310 14.08 10.74 4.72
C ALA A 310 14.32 11.78 3.62
N ARG A 311 15.22 11.49 2.67
CA ARG A 311 15.49 12.39 1.54
C ARG A 311 14.31 12.46 0.56
N ALA A 312 13.63 11.34 0.29
CA ALA A 312 12.42 11.32 -0.53
C ALA A 312 11.28 12.13 0.11
N VAL A 313 11.08 12.00 1.43
CA VAL A 313 10.10 12.77 2.20
C VAL A 313 10.40 14.27 2.16
N GLU A 314 11.67 14.67 2.34
CA GLU A 314 12.09 16.08 2.27
C GLU A 314 11.79 16.70 0.89
N LEU A 315 12.06 15.96 -0.19
CA LEU A 315 11.80 16.43 -1.56
C LEU A 315 10.30 16.59 -1.86
N LEU A 316 9.44 15.86 -1.14
CA LEU A 316 7.99 15.84 -1.34
C LEU A 316 7.21 16.68 -0.32
N SER A 317 7.87 17.30 0.67
CA SER A 317 7.19 18.06 1.74
C SER A 317 6.35 19.24 1.24
N HIS A 318 6.53 19.65 -0.02
CA HIS A 318 5.79 20.71 -0.68
C HIS A 318 4.84 20.21 -1.78
N ASP A 319 4.81 18.90 -2.08
CA ASP A 319 3.94 18.35 -3.12
C ASP A 319 2.54 18.07 -2.55
N PRO A 320 1.47 18.73 -3.05
CA PRO A 320 0.10 18.44 -2.63
C PRO A 320 -0.39 17.03 -3.02
N LYS A 321 0.32 16.31 -3.91
CA LYS A 321 -0.05 14.95 -4.35
C LYS A 321 0.25 13.85 -3.34
N ASN A 322 0.96 14.18 -2.25
CA ASN A 322 0.77 13.53 -0.96
C ASN A 322 0.97 11.99 -0.94
N ILE A 323 2.11 11.54 -1.45
CA ILE A 323 2.65 10.19 -1.17
C ILE A 323 3.62 10.18 0.02
N VAL A 324 3.77 11.31 0.72
CA VAL A 324 4.68 11.43 1.87
C VAL A 324 4.31 10.45 2.97
N HIS A 325 3.02 10.26 3.22
CA HIS A 325 2.53 9.34 4.24
C HIS A 325 2.92 7.88 3.95
N ASP A 326 2.89 7.45 2.68
CA ASP A 326 3.30 6.11 2.26
C ASP A 326 4.78 5.87 2.59
N LEU A 327 5.65 6.82 2.25
CA LEU A 327 7.09 6.75 2.53
C LEU A 327 7.41 6.75 4.02
N VAL A 328 6.68 7.55 4.80
CA VAL A 328 6.84 7.61 6.27
C VAL A 328 6.38 6.30 6.90
N PHE A 329 5.28 5.71 6.42
CA PHE A 329 4.82 4.39 6.87
C PHE A 329 5.85 3.31 6.56
N GLU A 330 6.38 3.26 5.33
CA GLU A 330 7.43 2.29 4.95
C GLU A 330 8.67 2.40 5.85
N ALA A 331 9.13 3.64 6.12
CA ALA A 331 10.25 3.89 7.02
C ALA A 331 9.93 3.46 8.47
N ALA A 332 8.72 3.72 8.96
CA ALA A 332 8.28 3.32 10.30
C ALA A 332 8.28 1.80 10.47
N THR A 333 7.78 1.06 9.48
CA THR A 333 7.80 -0.41 9.47
C THR A 333 9.23 -0.94 9.49
N LEU A 334 10.12 -0.37 8.66
CA LEU A 334 11.54 -0.76 8.67
C LEU A 334 12.23 -0.47 10.01
N MET A 335 11.93 0.68 10.64
CA MET A 335 12.44 0.99 11.99
C MET A 335 11.92 0.01 13.05
N ALA A 336 10.67 -0.45 12.93
CA ALA A 336 10.11 -1.44 13.84
C ALA A 336 10.78 -2.82 13.65
N GLU A 337 11.02 -3.23 12.41
CA GLU A 337 11.75 -4.46 12.05
C GLU A 337 13.19 -4.45 12.62
N ASP A 338 13.88 -3.30 12.55
CA ASP A 338 15.24 -3.11 13.08
C ASP A 338 15.31 -2.96 14.62
N GLY A 339 14.17 -2.88 15.30
CA GLY A 339 14.11 -2.74 16.76
C GLY A 339 14.18 -1.30 17.30
N ARG A 340 14.10 -0.30 16.42
CA ARG A 340 14.09 1.14 16.76
C ARG A 340 12.68 1.61 17.11
N TYR A 341 12.07 0.95 18.10
CA TYR A 341 10.63 1.06 18.38
C TYR A 341 10.13 2.50 18.69
N ASN A 342 10.91 3.31 19.41
CA ASN A 342 10.50 4.68 19.70
C ASN A 342 10.53 5.59 18.46
N ASP A 343 11.51 5.39 17.58
CA ASP A 343 11.58 6.12 16.30
C ASP A 343 10.43 5.68 15.39
N ALA A 344 10.17 4.37 15.32
CA ALA A 344 9.05 3.79 14.57
C ALA A 344 7.69 4.35 15.03
N ARG A 345 7.46 4.43 16.36
CA ARG A 345 6.27 5.08 16.94
C ARG A 345 6.11 6.51 16.42
N ALA A 346 7.16 7.33 16.51
CA ALA A 346 7.11 8.72 16.08
C ALA A 346 6.82 8.84 14.57
N GLN A 347 7.34 7.94 13.74
CA GLN A 347 7.06 7.92 12.30
C GLN A 347 5.63 7.45 11.99
N PHE A 348 5.11 6.42 12.66
CA PHE A 348 3.70 6.04 12.49
C PHE A 348 2.74 7.18 12.88
N GLU A 349 3.02 7.87 13.99
CA GLU A 349 2.25 9.05 14.40
C GLU A 349 2.33 10.18 13.35
N ALA A 350 3.50 10.39 12.74
CA ALA A 350 3.67 11.35 11.64
C ALA A 350 2.92 10.93 10.36
N ALA A 351 2.91 9.63 10.01
CA ALA A 351 2.19 9.12 8.84
C ALA A 351 0.67 9.37 8.94
N MET A 352 0.09 9.21 10.13
CA MET A 352 -1.33 9.48 10.38
C MET A 352 -1.69 10.96 10.33
N ALA A 353 -0.74 11.86 10.58
CA ALA A 353 -0.96 13.31 10.45
C ALA A 353 -1.02 13.77 8.98
N GLY A 354 -0.48 12.96 8.06
CA GLY A 354 -0.53 13.21 6.62
C GLY A 354 -1.88 12.82 6.00
N PRO A 355 -2.27 13.39 4.85
CA PRO A 355 -3.53 13.06 4.17
C PRO A 355 -3.56 11.65 3.53
N GLY A 356 -3.37 10.60 4.30
CA GLY A 356 -3.19 9.25 3.76
C GLY A 356 -4.42 8.59 3.16
N GLY A 357 -4.18 7.55 2.35
CA GLY A 357 -5.24 6.64 1.92
C GLY A 357 -5.83 5.90 3.12
N ALA A 358 -7.14 5.73 3.17
CA ALA A 358 -7.82 5.13 4.32
C ALA A 358 -7.31 3.70 4.65
N HIS A 359 -6.85 2.94 3.65
CA HIS A 359 -6.22 1.63 3.87
C HIS A 359 -4.85 1.73 4.55
N VAL A 360 -4.03 2.71 4.17
CA VAL A 360 -2.71 2.94 4.77
C VAL A 360 -2.86 3.47 6.19
N TRP A 361 -3.84 4.34 6.45
CA TRP A 361 -4.19 4.75 7.81
C TRP A 361 -4.62 3.58 8.68
N TRP A 362 -5.52 2.73 8.20
CA TRP A 362 -5.90 1.51 8.91
C TRP A 362 -4.70 0.61 9.24
N ALA A 363 -3.79 0.42 8.26
CA ALA A 363 -2.56 -0.36 8.46
C ALA A 363 -1.68 0.30 9.53
N THR A 364 -1.48 1.62 9.43
CA THR A 364 -0.70 2.42 10.39
C THR A 364 -1.23 2.27 11.81
N GLN A 365 -2.55 2.38 12.00
CA GLN A 365 -3.20 2.21 13.30
C GLN A 365 -3.01 0.78 13.84
N THR A 366 -3.11 -0.22 12.97
CA THR A 366 -2.96 -1.64 13.33
C THR A 366 -1.52 -1.96 13.75
N GLU A 367 -0.53 -1.52 12.97
CA GLU A 367 0.89 -1.73 13.27
C GLU A 367 1.33 -0.95 14.51
N LEU A 368 0.87 0.29 14.65
CA LEU A 368 1.18 1.08 15.84
C LEU A 368 0.57 0.46 17.10
N ALA A 369 -0.67 -0.05 17.04
CA ALA A 369 -1.27 -0.77 18.15
C ALA A 369 -0.45 -2.02 18.53
N GLU A 370 0.07 -2.74 17.54
CA GLU A 370 0.91 -3.91 17.80
C GLU A 370 2.26 -3.53 18.42
N LEU A 371 2.95 -2.55 17.84
CA LEU A 371 4.20 -2.01 18.36
C LEU A 371 4.06 -1.54 19.81
N LEU A 372 3.03 -0.76 20.10
CA LEU A 372 2.78 -0.21 21.43
C LEU A 372 2.47 -1.30 22.46
N SER A 373 1.75 -2.34 22.07
CA SER A 373 1.38 -3.42 23.00
C SER A 373 2.48 -4.45 23.25
N THR A 374 3.27 -4.76 22.22
CA THR A 374 4.27 -5.85 22.28
C THR A 374 5.66 -5.36 22.63
N GLN A 375 6.07 -4.18 22.16
CA GLN A 375 7.45 -3.69 22.29
C GLN A 375 7.59 -2.52 23.28
N ILE A 376 6.64 -1.57 23.30
CA ILE A 376 6.73 -0.33 24.12
C ILE A 376 5.96 -0.44 25.46
N ILE A 377 4.99 -1.35 25.56
CA ILE A 377 4.08 -1.54 26.72
C ILE A 377 3.16 -0.35 27.01
N ASP A 378 2.81 0.42 25.99
CA ASP A 378 1.83 1.50 26.10
C ASP A 378 0.43 0.94 25.76
N LEU A 379 -0.10 0.12 26.67
CA LEU A 379 -1.35 -0.61 26.44
C LEU A 379 -2.56 0.32 26.30
N GLY A 380 -2.55 1.45 27.00
CA GLY A 380 -3.58 2.48 26.86
C GLY A 380 -3.60 3.09 25.45
N ALA A 381 -2.44 3.49 24.92
CA ALA A 381 -2.35 3.98 23.55
C ALA A 381 -2.65 2.88 22.52
N ALA A 382 -2.16 1.66 22.73
CA ALA A 382 -2.43 0.52 21.85
C ALA A 382 -3.94 0.27 21.66
N ILE A 383 -4.72 0.31 22.74
CA ILE A 383 -6.18 0.16 22.67
C ILE A 383 -6.82 1.28 21.85
N ARG A 384 -6.39 2.52 22.04
CA ARG A 384 -6.93 3.65 21.26
C ARG A 384 -6.67 3.49 19.77
N HIS A 385 -5.45 3.15 19.39
CA HIS A 385 -5.10 2.92 17.99
C HIS A 385 -5.85 1.71 17.41
N ALA A 386 -6.02 0.63 18.18
CA ALA A 386 -6.83 -0.51 17.72
C ALA A 386 -8.32 -0.16 17.55
N GLU A 387 -8.91 0.66 18.43
CA GLU A 387 -10.31 1.12 18.28
C GLU A 387 -10.47 2.07 17.08
N HIS A 388 -9.48 2.93 16.81
CA HIS A 388 -9.45 3.72 15.57
C HIS A 388 -9.34 2.83 14.34
N ALA A 389 -8.46 1.82 14.33
CA ALA A 389 -8.38 0.84 13.25
C ALA A 389 -9.73 0.12 13.04
N LEU A 390 -10.46 -0.19 14.12
CA LEU A 390 -11.79 -0.78 14.03
C LEU A 390 -12.81 0.19 13.41
N THR A 391 -12.77 1.47 13.77
CA THR A 391 -13.61 2.50 13.14
C THR A 391 -13.27 2.66 11.66
N ASP A 392 -11.99 2.69 11.31
CA ASP A 392 -11.51 2.76 9.93
C ASP A 392 -11.98 1.54 9.13
N ALA A 393 -11.83 0.33 9.68
CA ALA A 393 -12.26 -0.92 9.04
C ALA A 393 -13.76 -0.96 8.73
N VAL A 394 -14.59 -0.32 9.56
CA VAL A 394 -16.03 -0.24 9.33
C VAL A 394 -16.38 0.88 8.35
N THR A 395 -15.68 2.01 8.40
CA THR A 395 -15.94 3.19 7.54
C THR A 395 -15.36 3.05 6.14
N LEU A 396 -14.30 2.27 5.95
CA LEU A 396 -13.57 2.06 4.70
C LEU A 396 -14.45 1.62 3.52
N ASN A 397 -15.70 1.18 3.78
CA ASN A 397 -16.62 0.60 2.78
C ASN A 397 -15.94 -0.50 1.94
N SER A 398 -14.89 -1.12 2.50
CA SER A 398 -14.19 -2.23 1.87
C SER A 398 -15.14 -3.41 1.86
N SER A 399 -15.29 -4.05 0.70
CA SER A 399 -16.03 -5.31 0.59
C SER A 399 -15.33 -6.45 1.32
N ASP A 400 -14.06 -6.27 1.71
CA ASP A 400 -13.28 -7.32 2.38
C ASP A 400 -13.54 -7.35 3.90
N PRO A 401 -14.21 -8.40 4.43
CA PRO A 401 -14.48 -8.52 5.86
C PRO A 401 -13.21 -8.68 6.71
N MET A 402 -12.05 -8.98 6.10
CA MET A 402 -10.81 -9.21 6.84
C MET A 402 -10.35 -7.99 7.66
N TYR A 403 -10.56 -6.77 7.15
CA TYR A 403 -10.25 -5.54 7.88
C TYR A 403 -10.94 -5.50 9.25
N ARG A 404 -12.22 -5.89 9.27
CA ARG A 404 -13.03 -5.96 10.49
C ARG A 404 -12.60 -7.10 11.40
N ILE A 405 -12.32 -8.27 10.84
CA ILE A 405 -11.85 -9.44 11.60
C ILE A 405 -10.56 -9.11 12.36
N ILE A 406 -9.56 -8.54 11.67
CA ILE A 406 -8.28 -8.15 12.26
C ILE A 406 -8.47 -7.10 13.35
N SER A 407 -9.24 -6.05 13.06
CA SER A 407 -9.42 -4.94 14.00
C SER A 407 -10.20 -5.36 15.26
N LEU A 408 -11.29 -6.12 15.09
CA LEU A 408 -12.06 -6.65 16.22
C LEU A 408 -11.22 -7.58 17.08
N HIS A 409 -10.43 -8.48 16.46
CA HIS A 409 -9.55 -9.38 17.18
C HIS A 409 -8.52 -8.60 18.00
N ARG A 410 -7.85 -7.62 17.39
CA ARG A 410 -6.82 -6.80 18.05
C ARG A 410 -7.39 -6.03 19.23
N VAL A 411 -8.52 -5.33 19.03
CA VAL A 411 -9.21 -4.62 20.12
C VAL A 411 -9.59 -5.59 21.23
N ALA A 412 -10.22 -6.73 20.90
CA ALA A 412 -10.67 -7.69 21.91
C ALA A 412 -9.50 -8.25 22.73
N GLN A 413 -8.37 -8.56 22.07
CA GLN A 413 -7.16 -9.03 22.73
C GLN A 413 -6.55 -7.97 23.66
N LEU A 414 -6.45 -6.72 23.20
CA LEU A 414 -5.87 -5.64 24.01
C LEU A 414 -6.77 -5.29 25.22
N GLN A 415 -8.10 -5.28 25.03
CA GLN A 415 -9.06 -5.10 26.13
C GLN A 415 -8.98 -6.25 27.14
N LEU A 416 -8.79 -7.48 26.68
CA LEU A 416 -8.58 -8.65 27.54
C LEU A 416 -7.29 -8.48 28.38
N SER A 417 -6.20 -8.07 27.73
CA SER A 417 -4.92 -7.78 28.40
C SER A 417 -5.01 -6.61 29.38
N ALA A 418 -5.87 -5.63 29.11
CA ALA A 418 -6.15 -4.51 30.01
C ALA A 418 -7.06 -4.88 31.20
N GLY A 419 -7.58 -6.11 31.23
CA GLY A 419 -8.52 -6.56 32.26
C GLY A 419 -9.94 -6.03 32.08
N ASN A 420 -10.25 -5.40 30.94
CA ASN A 420 -11.60 -5.01 30.57
C ASN A 420 -12.34 -6.19 29.93
N ILE A 421 -12.63 -7.18 30.78
CA ILE A 421 -13.18 -8.48 30.37
C ILE A 421 -14.51 -8.35 29.64
N ALA A 422 -15.38 -7.43 30.09
CA ALA A 422 -16.71 -7.23 29.51
C ALA A 422 -16.61 -6.73 28.06
N THR A 423 -15.82 -5.69 27.80
CA THR A 423 -15.63 -5.19 26.43
C THR A 423 -14.92 -6.21 25.54
N ALA A 424 -13.89 -6.90 26.06
CA ALA A 424 -13.22 -7.95 25.31
C ALA A 424 -14.19 -9.07 24.86
N HIS A 425 -15.01 -9.56 25.78
CA HIS A 425 -16.02 -10.59 25.51
C HIS A 425 -17.04 -10.12 24.48
N GLN A 426 -17.57 -8.90 24.62
CA GLN A 426 -18.48 -8.29 23.65
C GLN A 426 -17.85 -8.20 22.24
N ARG A 427 -16.59 -7.77 22.12
CA ARG A 427 -15.89 -7.68 20.83
C ARG A 427 -15.69 -9.07 20.19
N PHE A 428 -15.41 -10.10 20.99
CA PHE A 428 -15.38 -11.47 20.48
C PHE A 428 -16.76 -11.98 20.02
N GLN A 429 -17.85 -11.62 20.70
CA GLN A 429 -19.21 -11.96 20.25
C GLN A 429 -19.55 -11.35 18.88
N LEU A 430 -19.01 -10.16 18.58
CA LEU A 430 -19.13 -9.55 17.25
C LEU A 430 -18.22 -10.20 16.20
N LEU A 431 -17.03 -10.64 16.61
CA LEU A 431 -16.03 -11.25 15.73
C LEU A 431 -16.39 -12.66 15.29
N VAL A 432 -16.85 -13.52 16.21
CA VAL A 432 -17.08 -14.96 15.94
C VAL A 432 -18.02 -15.22 14.76
N PRO A 433 -19.14 -14.49 14.60
CA PRO A 433 -20.02 -14.62 13.42
C PRO A 433 -19.34 -14.29 12.09
N LEU A 434 -18.27 -13.49 12.08
CA LEU A 434 -17.53 -13.13 10.85
C LEU A 434 -16.57 -14.23 10.40
N LEU A 435 -16.22 -15.19 11.26
CA LEU A 435 -15.27 -16.28 10.99
C LEU A 435 -15.88 -17.41 10.13
N THR A 436 -16.72 -17.07 9.16
CA THR A 436 -17.36 -18.03 8.24
C THR A 436 -16.39 -18.54 7.18
N GLN A 437 -15.44 -17.71 6.75
CA GLN A 437 -14.41 -18.03 5.77
C GLN A 437 -13.04 -18.13 6.43
N PRO A 438 -12.09 -18.91 5.87
CA PRO A 438 -10.72 -18.92 6.35
C PRO A 438 -10.11 -17.51 6.36
N THR A 439 -9.39 -17.21 7.42
CA THR A 439 -8.64 -15.96 7.54
C THR A 439 -7.49 -15.94 6.53
N ARG A 440 -7.24 -14.79 5.89
CA ARG A 440 -6.11 -14.59 4.97
C ARG A 440 -5.44 -13.24 5.22
N ALA A 441 -4.17 -13.13 4.84
CA ALA A 441 -3.47 -11.86 4.82
C ALA A 441 -4.21 -10.82 3.94
N ILE A 442 -4.13 -9.56 4.35
CA ILE A 442 -4.54 -8.42 3.53
C ILE A 442 -3.26 -7.77 3.01
N GLU A 443 -3.10 -7.80 1.68
CA GLU A 443 -2.05 -7.06 0.99
C GLU A 443 -2.51 -5.62 0.77
N ILE A 444 -1.83 -4.68 1.41
CA ILE A 444 -2.06 -3.26 1.25
C ILE A 444 -0.96 -2.72 0.36
N SER A 445 -1.30 -2.32 -0.85
CA SER A 445 -0.38 -1.56 -1.70
C SER A 445 -0.20 -0.17 -1.12
N VAL A 446 0.85 -0.02 -0.31
CA VAL A 446 1.27 1.27 0.27
C VAL A 446 1.90 2.10 -0.84
N SER A 447 2.72 1.47 -1.66
CA SER A 447 3.29 2.10 -2.85
C SER A 447 3.38 1.10 -3.99
N LYS A 448 3.87 1.57 -5.13
CA LYS A 448 4.14 0.70 -6.29
C LYS A 448 5.30 -0.28 -6.05
N LEU A 449 6.13 -0.05 -5.02
CA LEU A 449 7.32 -0.85 -4.69
C LEU A 449 7.14 -1.67 -3.43
N PHE A 450 6.16 -1.33 -2.59
CA PHE A 450 5.96 -1.96 -1.31
C PHE A 450 4.49 -2.30 -1.08
N ASN A 451 4.25 -3.58 -0.85
CA ASN A 451 3.00 -4.08 -0.30
C ASN A 451 3.24 -4.43 1.17
N HIS A 452 2.36 -3.94 2.04
CA HIS A 452 2.36 -4.28 3.44
C HIS A 452 1.33 -5.39 3.70
N SER A 453 1.79 -6.50 4.23
CA SER A 453 0.93 -7.64 4.55
C SER A 453 0.48 -7.57 6.01
N VAL A 454 -0.82 -7.42 6.25
CA VAL A 454 -1.39 -7.53 7.60
C VAL A 454 -1.96 -8.92 7.79
N VAL A 455 -1.26 -9.75 8.58
CA VAL A 455 -1.59 -11.15 8.77
C VAL A 455 -2.51 -11.32 10.00
N PRO A 456 -3.75 -11.80 9.84
CA PRO A 456 -4.61 -12.17 10.96
C PRO A 456 -4.12 -13.44 11.67
N LEU A 457 -4.58 -13.67 12.90
CA LEU A 457 -4.51 -15.02 13.49
C LEU A 457 -5.47 -15.98 12.75
N SER A 458 -5.21 -17.29 12.86
CA SER A 458 -6.11 -18.32 12.36
C SER A 458 -7.47 -18.28 13.09
N ARG A 459 -8.53 -18.82 12.47
CA ARG A 459 -9.85 -18.89 13.12
C ARG A 459 -9.79 -19.71 14.40
N SER A 460 -9.01 -20.79 14.40
CA SER A 460 -8.80 -21.63 15.58
C SER A 460 -8.24 -20.83 16.75
N GLU A 461 -7.23 -19.98 16.52
CA GLU A 461 -6.63 -19.12 17.53
C GLU A 461 -7.59 -18.02 18.00
N ILE A 462 -8.29 -17.37 17.08
CA ILE A 462 -9.27 -16.34 17.42
C ILE A 462 -10.36 -16.92 18.34
N LEU A 463 -10.90 -18.10 18.00
CA LEU A 463 -11.90 -18.79 18.83
C LEU A 463 -11.34 -19.22 20.19
N TRP A 464 -10.05 -19.55 20.26
CA TRP A 464 -9.40 -19.85 21.53
C TRP A 464 -9.32 -18.60 22.41
N HIS A 465 -8.89 -17.44 21.89
CA HIS A 465 -8.93 -16.17 22.65
C HIS A 465 -10.36 -15.80 23.07
N ALA A 466 -11.33 -15.98 22.18
CA ALA A 466 -12.74 -15.75 22.49
C ALA A 466 -13.18 -16.61 23.70
N SER A 467 -12.80 -17.89 23.73
CA SER A 467 -13.13 -18.80 24.84
C SER A 467 -12.56 -18.34 26.19
N ILE A 468 -11.36 -17.76 26.19
CA ILE A 468 -10.73 -17.20 27.39
C ILE A 468 -11.52 -15.99 27.88
N ALA A 469 -11.89 -15.08 26.98
CA ALA A 469 -12.67 -13.90 27.32
C ALA A 469 -14.05 -14.26 27.87
N ALA A 470 -14.77 -15.19 27.24
CA ALA A 470 -16.06 -15.69 27.73
C ALA A 470 -15.95 -16.34 29.11
N ARG A 471 -14.91 -17.16 29.34
CA ARG A 471 -14.67 -17.78 30.65
C ARG A 471 -14.35 -16.74 31.73
N ALA A 472 -13.54 -15.75 31.39
CA ALA A 472 -13.24 -14.64 32.30
C ALA A 472 -14.49 -13.80 32.62
N ALA A 473 -15.42 -13.67 31.67
CA ALA A 473 -16.71 -13.00 31.87
C ALA A 473 -17.72 -13.85 32.68
N GLY A 474 -17.41 -15.12 32.94
CA GLY A 474 -18.27 -16.06 33.68
C GLY A 474 -19.23 -16.87 32.81
N ASP A 475 -19.18 -16.73 31.48
CA ASP A 475 -19.98 -17.53 30.55
C ASP A 475 -19.25 -18.82 30.15
N ASN A 476 -19.30 -19.82 31.04
CA ASN A 476 -18.66 -21.11 30.80
C ASN A 476 -19.27 -21.88 29.61
N THR A 477 -20.56 -21.67 29.32
CA THR A 477 -21.25 -22.41 28.25
C THR A 477 -20.76 -21.94 26.88
N GLU A 478 -20.69 -20.62 26.69
CA GLU A 478 -20.16 -20.02 25.47
C GLU A 478 -18.65 -20.30 25.33
N ALA A 479 -17.89 -20.21 26.43
CA ALA A 479 -16.48 -20.53 26.45
C ALA A 479 -16.19 -21.97 25.97
N ASP A 480 -16.93 -22.95 26.50
CA ASP A 480 -16.75 -24.36 26.13
C ASP A 480 -17.17 -24.61 24.67
N ALA A 481 -18.21 -23.93 24.18
CA ALA A 481 -18.62 -24.01 22.77
C ALA A 481 -17.54 -23.47 21.82
N TRP A 482 -16.96 -22.30 22.13
CA TRP A 482 -15.89 -21.72 21.31
C TRP A 482 -14.58 -22.51 21.40
N ALA A 483 -14.24 -23.04 22.59
CA ALA A 483 -13.07 -23.91 22.77
C ALA A 483 -13.22 -25.23 21.98
N GLY A 484 -14.42 -25.82 21.98
CA GLY A 484 -14.75 -27.00 21.18
C GLY A 484 -14.56 -26.74 19.68
N ARG A 485 -15.14 -25.65 19.17
CA ARG A 485 -14.99 -25.27 17.76
C ARG A 485 -13.55 -24.92 17.38
N SER A 486 -12.81 -24.26 18.27
CA SER A 486 -11.37 -24.03 18.09
C SER A 486 -10.62 -25.35 17.93
N ALA A 487 -10.92 -26.35 18.76
CA ALA A 487 -10.32 -27.69 18.67
C ALA A 487 -10.67 -28.43 17.37
N GLU A 488 -11.91 -28.34 16.88
CA GLU A 488 -12.33 -28.93 15.61
C GLU A 488 -11.58 -28.34 14.40
N LEU A 489 -11.27 -27.04 14.44
CA LEU A 489 -10.52 -26.36 13.38
C LEU A 489 -9.01 -26.62 13.43
N ARG A 490 -8.47 -27.14 14.55
CA ARG A 490 -7.03 -27.42 14.65
C ARG A 490 -6.62 -28.48 13.63
N GLY A 491 -5.71 -28.10 12.73
CA GLY A 491 -5.18 -28.97 11.67
C GLY A 491 -5.98 -28.95 10.37
N THR A 492 -7.20 -28.40 10.35
CA THR A 492 -8.00 -28.21 9.13
C THR A 492 -8.05 -26.75 8.68
N ASP A 493 -7.81 -25.81 9.59
CA ASP A 493 -7.74 -24.39 9.25
C ASP A 493 -6.44 -24.11 8.46
N PRO A 494 -6.55 -23.57 7.24
CA PRO A 494 -5.36 -23.18 6.50
C PRO A 494 -4.63 -22.05 7.24
N SER A 495 -3.31 -22.01 7.08
CA SER A 495 -2.52 -20.91 7.61
C SER A 495 -3.01 -19.60 6.99
N PRO A 496 -3.22 -18.53 7.77
CA PRO A 496 -3.54 -17.21 7.21
C PRO A 496 -2.43 -16.66 6.33
N ILE A 497 -1.20 -17.15 6.52
CA ILE A 497 -0.12 -17.09 5.56
C ILE A 497 -0.39 -18.18 4.51
N ALA A 498 -1.34 -17.93 3.62
CA ALA A 498 -1.37 -18.64 2.36
C ALA A 498 -0.20 -18.08 1.55
N LEU A 499 0.96 -18.72 1.64
CA LEU A 499 2.08 -18.41 0.75
C LEU A 499 1.55 -18.63 -0.66
N ASP A 500 1.61 -17.59 -1.49
CA ASP A 500 1.30 -17.70 -2.90
C ASP A 500 2.16 -18.83 -3.49
N ASP A 501 1.66 -19.56 -4.48
CA ASP A 501 2.41 -20.70 -5.05
C ASP A 501 3.79 -20.25 -5.57
N ASP A 502 3.92 -18.98 -5.95
CA ASP A 502 5.18 -18.35 -6.39
C ASP A 502 6.11 -17.93 -5.22
N VAL A 503 5.59 -17.70 -4.00
CA VAL A 503 6.40 -17.38 -2.79
C VAL A 503 6.92 -18.67 -2.13
N LEU A 504 6.28 -19.81 -2.39
CA LEU A 504 6.71 -21.14 -1.92
C LEU A 504 8.04 -21.61 -2.51
N ASP A 505 8.58 -20.91 -3.51
CA ASP A 505 9.87 -21.25 -4.12
C ASP A 505 11.09 -20.85 -3.25
N ASP A 506 10.91 -19.98 -2.24
CA ASP A 506 11.96 -19.69 -1.25
C ASP A 506 11.90 -20.68 -0.06
N PRO A 507 12.89 -21.58 0.10
CA PRO A 507 12.91 -22.57 1.17
C PRO A 507 12.96 -21.94 2.58
N GLU A 508 13.54 -20.74 2.73
CA GLU A 508 13.68 -20.07 4.03
C GLU A 508 12.33 -19.49 4.50
N THR A 509 11.62 -18.78 3.62
CA THR A 509 10.27 -18.27 3.90
C THR A 509 9.29 -19.41 4.22
N LEU A 510 9.35 -20.51 3.46
CA LEU A 510 8.54 -21.69 3.75
C LEU A 510 8.87 -22.30 5.11
N ALA A 511 10.16 -22.41 5.46
CA ALA A 511 10.58 -22.91 6.76
C ALA A 511 10.06 -22.03 7.91
N LEU A 512 10.18 -20.71 7.79
CA LEU A 512 9.69 -19.75 8.79
C LEU A 512 8.16 -19.82 8.97
N ALA A 513 7.41 -19.97 7.88
CA ALA A 513 5.96 -20.11 7.94
C ALA A 513 5.54 -21.43 8.63
N VAL A 514 6.23 -22.53 8.33
CA VAL A 514 6.03 -23.83 8.99
C VAL A 514 6.35 -23.73 10.48
N GLU A 515 7.46 -23.06 10.85
CA GLU A 515 7.83 -22.84 12.25
C GLU A 515 6.80 -22.01 13.01
N THR A 516 6.39 -20.89 12.44
CA THR A 516 5.37 -20.02 13.03
C THR A 516 4.08 -20.80 13.27
N ARG A 517 3.66 -21.62 12.30
CA ARG A 517 2.49 -22.50 12.43
C ARG A 517 2.66 -23.52 13.56
N GLU A 518 3.79 -24.21 13.63
CA GLU A 518 4.02 -25.22 14.66
C GLU A 518 4.08 -24.61 16.07
N LEU A 519 4.72 -23.45 16.23
CA LEU A 519 4.74 -22.70 17.48
C LEU A 519 3.32 -22.28 17.90
N THR A 520 2.55 -21.68 17.00
CA THR A 520 1.15 -21.32 17.22
C THR A 520 0.31 -22.52 17.66
N MET A 521 0.45 -23.65 16.96
CA MET A 521 -0.28 -24.87 17.29
C MET A 521 0.11 -25.39 18.67
N ALA A 522 1.41 -25.39 19.00
CA ALA A 522 1.88 -25.78 20.32
C ALA A 522 1.36 -24.86 21.43
N MET A 523 1.36 -23.54 21.24
CA MET A 523 0.79 -22.58 22.20
C MET A 523 -0.69 -22.86 22.47
N SER A 524 -1.48 -23.15 21.43
CA SER A 524 -2.90 -23.50 21.59
C SER A 524 -3.12 -24.80 22.38
N LEU A 525 -2.21 -25.77 22.23
CA LEU A 525 -2.28 -27.09 22.86
C LEU A 525 -1.78 -27.05 24.31
N ALA A 526 -0.85 -26.16 24.64
CA ALA A 526 -0.22 -26.06 25.96
C ALA A 526 -1.22 -26.03 27.12
N ALA A 527 -2.40 -25.44 26.91
CA ALA A 527 -3.44 -25.38 27.94
C ALA A 527 -4.13 -26.72 28.23
N HIS A 528 -4.31 -27.59 27.24
CA HIS A 528 -5.22 -28.75 27.28
C HIS A 528 -4.51 -30.10 27.05
N SER A 529 -3.45 -30.12 26.24
CA SER A 529 -2.65 -31.28 25.89
C SER A 529 -1.16 -30.92 25.94
N PRO A 530 -0.58 -30.73 27.14
CA PRO A 530 0.81 -30.27 27.27
C PRO A 530 1.83 -31.25 26.67
N ASP A 531 1.56 -32.56 26.68
CA ASP A 531 2.42 -33.56 26.03
C ASP A 531 2.46 -33.40 24.50
N ASP A 532 1.29 -33.22 23.86
CA ASP A 532 1.20 -32.99 22.42
C ASP A 532 1.87 -31.67 22.01
N ALA A 533 1.73 -30.64 22.85
CA ALA A 533 2.41 -29.37 22.67
C ALA A 533 3.94 -29.54 22.73
N LEU A 534 4.47 -30.26 23.73
CA LEU A 534 5.91 -30.54 23.84
C LEU A 534 6.43 -31.35 22.66
N ALA A 535 5.68 -32.35 22.18
CA ALA A 535 6.05 -33.12 21.00
C ALA A 535 6.21 -32.24 19.75
N ARG A 536 5.34 -31.23 19.59
CA ARG A 536 5.45 -30.22 18.52
C ARG A 536 6.60 -29.24 18.73
N LEU A 537 6.83 -28.77 19.96
CA LEU A 537 7.96 -27.87 20.25
C LEU A 537 9.32 -28.57 20.08
N ALA A 538 9.37 -29.90 20.17
CA ALA A 538 10.57 -30.71 19.95
C ALA A 538 10.87 -30.99 18.46
N THR A 539 10.03 -30.51 17.54
CA THR A 539 10.24 -30.74 16.10
C THR A 539 11.53 -30.05 15.63
N PRO A 540 12.40 -30.72 14.85
CA PRO A 540 13.70 -30.17 14.45
C PRO A 540 13.63 -28.82 13.74
N SER A 541 12.54 -28.53 13.04
CA SER A 541 12.28 -27.24 12.38
C SER A 541 12.45 -26.08 13.37
N LEU A 542 11.70 -26.08 14.49
CA LEU A 542 11.77 -25.05 15.53
C LEU A 542 13.13 -24.94 16.25
N THR A 543 14.06 -25.85 15.99
CA THR A 543 15.35 -25.91 16.69
C THR A 543 16.50 -25.31 15.88
N ILE A 544 16.37 -25.22 14.55
CA ILE A 544 17.49 -24.92 13.65
C ILE A 544 17.46 -23.48 13.11
N LEU A 545 16.28 -22.86 12.92
CA LEU A 545 16.16 -21.56 12.24
C LEU A 545 15.47 -20.46 13.06
N ALA A 546 15.04 -20.75 14.30
CA ALA A 546 14.37 -19.78 15.13
C ALA A 546 15.33 -18.64 15.54
N GLY A 547 15.05 -17.41 15.07
CA GLY A 547 15.64 -16.19 15.63
C GLY A 547 15.44 -16.12 17.16
N SER A 548 16.22 -15.29 17.85
CA SER A 548 16.25 -15.22 19.32
C SER A 548 14.85 -15.11 19.95
N ASN A 549 13.96 -14.31 19.37
CA ASN A 549 12.59 -14.13 19.85
C ASN A 549 11.72 -15.38 19.66
N THR A 550 11.70 -15.98 18.47
CA THR A 550 10.96 -17.24 18.22
C THR A 550 11.42 -18.35 19.15
N ARG A 551 12.74 -18.45 19.37
CA ARG A 551 13.31 -19.40 20.32
C ARG A 551 12.85 -19.13 21.75
N ALA A 552 12.85 -17.87 22.17
CA ALA A 552 12.35 -17.49 23.48
C ALA A 552 10.88 -17.90 23.65
N ARG A 553 10.04 -17.72 22.61
CA ARG A 553 8.61 -18.11 22.64
C ARG A 553 8.42 -19.62 22.73
N VAL A 554 9.27 -20.39 22.05
CA VAL A 554 9.35 -21.86 22.21
C VAL A 554 9.67 -22.21 23.66
N ASP A 555 10.73 -21.64 24.23
CA ASP A 555 11.15 -21.92 25.61
C ASP A 555 10.09 -21.50 26.65
N MET A 556 9.40 -20.37 26.45
CA MET A 556 8.27 -19.95 27.28
C MET A 556 7.13 -20.99 27.22
N THR A 557 6.77 -21.42 26.02
CA THR A 557 5.67 -22.38 25.82
C THR A 557 6.03 -23.74 26.41
N THR A 558 7.28 -24.19 26.23
CA THR A 558 7.83 -25.38 26.90
C THR A 558 7.71 -25.26 28.42
N GLY A 559 8.04 -24.11 29.00
CA GLY A 559 7.89 -23.86 30.43
C GLY A 559 6.45 -24.03 30.92
N VAL A 560 5.49 -23.48 30.19
CA VAL A 560 4.04 -23.63 30.51
C VAL A 560 3.61 -25.10 30.46
N CYS A 561 4.07 -25.87 29.47
CA CYS A 561 3.74 -27.29 29.35
C CYS A 561 4.34 -28.11 30.51
N LEU A 562 5.62 -27.89 30.84
CA LEU A 562 6.31 -28.61 31.92
C LEU A 562 5.70 -28.29 33.29
N GLU A 563 5.33 -27.03 33.54
CA GLU A 563 4.62 -26.60 34.75
C GLU A 563 3.31 -27.39 34.93
N LYS A 564 2.53 -27.55 33.84
CA LYS A 564 1.27 -28.31 33.84
C LYS A 564 1.46 -29.81 34.05
N LEU A 565 2.59 -30.37 33.60
CA LEU A 565 2.97 -31.76 33.84
C LEU A 565 3.56 -32.00 35.23
N GLY A 566 3.79 -30.93 36.00
CA GLY A 566 4.38 -30.99 37.34
C GLY A 566 5.91 -31.04 37.35
N ASP A 567 6.58 -30.94 36.19
CA ASP A 567 8.04 -30.80 36.11
C ASP A 567 8.46 -29.34 36.34
N GLN A 568 8.52 -28.99 37.61
CA GLN A 568 8.84 -27.63 38.05
C GLN A 568 10.30 -27.22 37.74
N ASP A 569 11.26 -28.15 37.77
CA ASP A 569 12.67 -27.84 37.47
C ASP A 569 12.86 -27.57 35.99
N GLY A 570 12.27 -28.42 35.14
CA GLY A 570 12.25 -28.21 33.70
C GLY A 570 11.54 -26.90 33.32
N ALA A 571 10.42 -26.60 33.98
CA ALA A 571 9.70 -25.35 33.75
C ALA A 571 10.52 -24.10 34.10
N LEU A 572 11.17 -24.07 35.27
CA LEU A 572 12.06 -22.97 35.66
C LEU A 572 13.16 -22.75 34.64
N ALA A 573 13.89 -23.81 34.28
CA ALA A 573 14.98 -23.71 33.30
C ALA A 573 14.49 -23.21 31.93
N ALA A 574 13.28 -23.58 31.52
CA ALA A 574 12.68 -23.11 30.28
C ALA A 574 12.29 -21.63 30.33
N PHE A 575 11.64 -21.16 31.41
CA PHE A 575 11.31 -19.75 31.56
C PHE A 575 12.57 -18.85 31.67
N GLU A 576 13.64 -19.32 32.32
CA GLU A 576 14.90 -18.58 32.38
C GLU A 576 15.56 -18.46 31.01
N ARG A 577 15.56 -19.53 30.20
CA ARG A 577 16.02 -19.45 28.80
C ARG A 577 15.18 -18.47 27.99
N ALA A 578 13.87 -18.46 28.21
CA ALA A 578 12.95 -17.55 27.54
C ALA A 578 13.25 -16.08 27.88
N LEU A 579 13.47 -15.76 29.17
CA LEU A 579 13.88 -14.41 29.60
C LEU A 579 15.22 -13.97 29.01
N ASN A 580 16.19 -14.89 28.87
CA ASN A 580 17.47 -14.57 28.23
C ASN A 580 17.31 -14.26 26.73
N GLY A 581 16.26 -14.78 26.09
CA GLY A 581 15.97 -14.55 24.67
C GLY A 581 15.17 -13.29 24.35
N HIS A 582 14.76 -12.52 25.36
CA HIS A 582 14.01 -11.25 25.26
C HIS A 582 12.70 -11.39 24.46
N LEU A 583 11.60 -11.75 25.15
CA LEU A 583 10.29 -11.97 24.52
C LEU A 583 9.51 -10.67 24.25
N GLY A 584 10.00 -9.57 24.79
CA GLY A 584 9.24 -8.34 24.97
C GLY A 584 8.47 -8.36 26.31
N PRO A 585 8.08 -7.19 26.81
CA PRO A 585 7.87 -7.06 28.24
C PRO A 585 6.61 -7.75 28.76
N MET A 586 5.56 -7.86 27.96
CA MET A 586 4.34 -8.57 28.37
C MET A 586 4.62 -10.06 28.63
N LEU A 587 5.41 -10.69 27.77
CA LEU A 587 5.77 -12.09 27.88
C LEU A 587 6.87 -12.32 28.93
N ASP A 588 7.80 -11.37 29.08
CA ASP A 588 8.77 -11.38 30.17
C ASP A 588 8.06 -11.32 31.54
N GLN A 589 7.05 -10.45 31.67
CA GLN A 589 6.24 -10.36 32.90
C GLN A 589 5.56 -11.69 33.23
N LEU A 590 5.05 -12.41 32.22
CA LEU A 590 4.48 -13.73 32.39
C LEU A 590 5.54 -14.73 32.87
N CYS A 591 6.73 -14.74 32.28
CA CYS A 591 7.82 -15.63 32.70
C CYS A 591 8.24 -15.35 34.16
N HIS A 592 8.44 -14.07 34.53
CA HIS A 592 8.73 -13.70 35.92
C HIS A 592 7.62 -14.17 36.88
N TRP A 593 6.34 -14.04 36.49
CA TRP A 593 5.22 -14.46 37.32
C TRP A 593 5.20 -15.98 37.54
N ARG A 594 5.49 -16.76 36.48
CA ARG A 594 5.55 -18.21 36.54
C ARG A 594 6.73 -18.70 37.39
N ILE A 595 7.92 -18.15 37.18
CA ILE A 595 9.11 -18.45 38.00
C ILE A 595 8.85 -18.17 39.48
N ALA A 596 8.30 -16.99 39.78
CA ALA A 596 7.92 -16.62 41.14
C ALA A 596 6.92 -17.60 41.77
N THR A 597 5.93 -18.05 40.99
CA THR A 597 4.91 -19.00 41.45
C THR A 597 5.52 -20.35 41.78
N ILE A 598 6.44 -20.84 40.94
CA ILE A 598 7.14 -22.10 41.18
C ILE A 598 8.01 -22.01 42.45
N HIS A 599 8.85 -20.98 42.58
CA HIS A 599 9.67 -20.79 43.79
C HIS A 599 8.82 -20.61 45.05
N HIS A 600 7.70 -19.89 44.96
CA HIS A 600 6.76 -19.76 46.08
C HIS A 600 6.19 -21.13 46.50
N SER A 601 5.78 -21.97 45.55
CA SER A 601 5.27 -23.31 45.84
C SER A 601 6.30 -24.23 46.52
N ARG A 602 7.59 -23.99 46.25
CA ARG A 602 8.74 -24.68 46.86
C ARG A 602 9.19 -24.08 48.18
N GLN A 603 8.52 -23.02 48.65
CA GLN A 603 8.92 -22.25 49.84
C GLN A 603 10.29 -21.57 49.70
N GLU A 604 10.76 -21.36 48.47
CA GLU A 604 12.01 -20.67 48.14
C GLU A 604 11.77 -19.16 48.02
N TYR A 605 11.23 -18.56 49.09
CA TYR A 605 10.71 -17.19 49.07
C TYR A 605 11.76 -16.14 48.68
N GLY A 606 13.04 -16.38 49.01
CA GLY A 606 14.14 -15.50 48.64
C GLY A 606 14.36 -15.42 47.12
N LEU A 607 14.11 -16.53 46.40
CA LEU A 607 14.20 -16.59 44.94
C LEU A 607 12.91 -16.08 44.28
N ALA A 608 11.74 -16.29 44.89
CA ALA A 608 10.47 -15.76 44.39
C ALA A 608 10.42 -14.21 44.43
N TYR A 609 10.97 -13.61 45.47
CA TYR A 609 10.91 -12.17 45.72
C TYR A 609 11.34 -11.28 44.54
N PRO A 610 12.56 -11.41 43.97
CA PRO A 610 13.01 -10.51 42.89
C PRO A 610 12.12 -10.59 41.63
N HIS A 611 11.60 -11.78 41.30
CA HIS A 611 10.69 -11.94 40.16
C HIS A 611 9.33 -11.26 40.44
N LEU A 612 8.79 -11.36 41.66
CA LEU A 612 7.53 -10.69 42.03
C LEU A 612 7.66 -9.16 42.03
N VAL A 613 8.79 -8.62 42.51
CA VAL A 613 9.08 -7.19 42.43
C VAL A 613 9.07 -6.73 40.97
N THR A 614 9.75 -7.46 40.09
CA THR A 614 9.79 -7.18 38.65
C THR A 614 8.38 -7.22 38.05
N CYS A 615 7.57 -8.24 38.35
CA CYS A 615 6.19 -8.33 37.88
C CYS A 615 5.33 -7.13 38.29
N VAL A 616 5.46 -6.67 39.55
CA VAL A 616 4.72 -5.51 40.07
C VAL A 616 5.18 -4.22 39.39
N GLN A 617 6.48 -4.03 39.22
CA GLN A 617 7.03 -2.87 38.51
C GLN A 617 6.52 -2.79 37.06
N MET A 618 6.54 -3.92 36.34
CA MET A 618 6.02 -3.99 34.97
C MET A 618 4.51 -3.76 34.93
N ALA A 619 3.74 -4.36 35.86
CA ALA A 619 2.30 -4.13 35.94
C ALA A 619 2.00 -2.65 36.17
N ASP A 620 2.77 -1.98 37.01
CA ASP A 620 2.60 -0.56 37.24
C ASP A 620 2.95 0.31 36.04
N ALA A 621 4.03 -0.02 35.33
CA ALA A 621 4.39 0.67 34.09
C ALA A 621 3.24 0.58 33.08
N THR A 622 2.67 -0.61 32.86
CA THR A 622 1.49 -0.80 32.01
C THR A 622 0.29 -0.04 32.54
N ARG A 623 0.00 -0.13 33.84
CA ARG A 623 -1.15 0.56 34.47
C ARG A 623 -1.08 2.06 34.29
N THR A 624 0.11 2.67 34.36
CA THR A 624 0.27 4.12 34.19
C THR A 624 0.03 4.61 32.76
N THR A 625 -0.05 3.71 31.78
CA THR A 625 -0.29 4.06 30.37
C THR A 625 -1.76 4.31 30.04
N PHE A 626 -2.68 3.90 30.92
CA PHE A 626 -4.10 4.21 30.76
C PHE A 626 -4.38 5.66 31.19
N ASP A 627 -5.10 6.40 30.36
CA ASP A 627 -5.49 7.79 30.68
C ASP A 627 -6.70 7.83 31.62
N ASP A 628 -7.57 6.82 31.54
CA ASP A 628 -8.79 6.76 32.33
C ASP A 628 -8.64 5.88 33.59
N ILE A 629 -9.25 6.34 34.68
CA ILE A 629 -9.17 5.69 35.98
C ILE A 629 -9.89 4.34 36.00
N GLU A 630 -10.98 4.20 35.24
CA GLU A 630 -11.74 2.96 35.17
C GLU A 630 -10.89 1.82 34.59
N ALA A 631 -10.15 2.08 33.51
CA ALA A 631 -9.20 1.15 32.92
C ALA A 631 -8.05 0.86 33.88
N ARG A 632 -7.50 1.86 34.59
CA ARG A 632 -6.49 1.63 35.63
C ARG A 632 -7.00 0.70 36.73
N MET A 633 -8.23 0.89 37.19
CA MET A 633 -8.86 0.05 38.21
C MET A 633 -9.17 -1.35 37.69
N ALA A 634 -9.72 -1.47 36.47
CA ALA A 634 -9.99 -2.74 35.82
C ALA A 634 -8.70 -3.56 35.66
N PHE A 635 -7.64 -2.92 35.14
CA PHE A 635 -6.32 -3.53 35.05
C PHE A 635 -5.79 -3.96 36.42
N MET A 636 -5.86 -3.08 37.43
CA MET A 636 -5.41 -3.39 38.78
C MET A 636 -6.17 -4.57 39.40
N SER A 637 -7.47 -4.71 39.13
CA SER A 637 -8.27 -5.83 39.63
C SER A 637 -7.76 -7.18 39.13
N THR A 638 -7.32 -7.24 37.86
CA THR A 638 -6.71 -8.45 37.28
C THR A 638 -5.26 -8.65 37.76
N GLY A 639 -4.57 -7.57 38.11
CA GLY A 639 -3.19 -7.60 38.60
C GLY A 639 -3.04 -7.88 40.10
N LEU A 640 -4.13 -7.85 40.88
CA LEU A 640 -4.10 -7.88 42.34
C LEU A 640 -3.37 -9.11 42.90
N ALA A 641 -3.54 -10.28 42.28
CA ALA A 641 -2.89 -11.52 42.69
C ALA A 641 -1.36 -11.40 42.75
N ARG A 642 -0.76 -10.56 41.89
CA ARG A 642 0.69 -10.32 41.87
C ARG A 642 1.15 -9.56 43.11
N TYR A 643 0.39 -8.55 43.51
CA TYR A 643 0.65 -7.74 44.70
C TYR A 643 0.44 -8.55 45.97
N GLU A 644 -0.67 -9.30 46.06
CA GLU A 644 -0.97 -10.17 47.19
C GLU A 644 0.14 -11.20 47.41
N ARG A 645 0.62 -11.83 46.33
CA ARG A 645 1.72 -12.78 46.39
C ARG A 645 3.04 -12.12 46.83
N LEU A 646 3.34 -10.91 46.36
CA LEU A 646 4.51 -10.16 46.84
C LEU A 646 4.41 -9.81 48.33
N ILE A 647 3.25 -9.36 48.79
CA ILE A 647 2.98 -9.07 50.20
C ILE A 647 3.20 -10.32 51.05
N GLU A 648 2.64 -11.46 50.63
CA GLU A 648 2.80 -12.74 51.30
C GLU A 648 4.28 -13.14 51.41
N VAL A 649 5.03 -13.10 50.31
CA VAL A 649 6.46 -13.41 50.28
C VAL A 649 7.27 -12.48 51.18
N CYS A 650 6.97 -11.17 51.19
CA CYS A 650 7.61 -10.22 52.10
C CYS A 650 7.37 -10.57 53.56
N LEU A 651 6.14 -10.94 53.94
CA LEU A 651 5.82 -11.34 55.31
C LEU A 651 6.55 -12.63 55.71
N LEU A 652 6.61 -13.61 54.82
CA LEU A 652 7.31 -14.88 55.05
C LEU A 652 8.83 -14.71 55.18
N LEU A 653 9.40 -13.70 54.53
CA LEU A 653 10.81 -13.31 54.67
C LEU A 653 11.08 -12.38 55.86
N GLY A 654 10.06 -12.01 56.67
CA GLY A 654 10.21 -11.05 57.76
C GLY A 654 10.41 -9.59 57.32
N ARG A 655 10.17 -9.28 56.04
CA ARG A 655 10.32 -7.94 55.42
C ARG A 655 9.03 -7.13 55.56
N VAL A 656 8.57 -6.94 56.80
CA VAL A 656 7.27 -6.31 57.11
C VAL A 656 7.15 -4.89 56.53
N GLY A 657 8.24 -4.11 56.54
CA GLY A 657 8.25 -2.75 55.99
C GLY A 657 7.93 -2.71 54.49
N GLU A 658 8.45 -3.67 53.73
CA GLU A 658 8.19 -3.76 52.29
C GLU A 658 6.80 -4.32 51.99
N ALA A 659 6.34 -5.30 52.77
CA ALA A 659 4.95 -5.77 52.70
C ALA A 659 3.98 -4.58 52.91
N LEU A 660 4.24 -3.73 53.91
CA LEU A 660 3.45 -2.53 54.16
C LEU A 660 3.56 -1.52 53.02
N ALA A 661 4.76 -1.32 52.44
CA ALA A 661 4.95 -0.44 51.30
C ALA A 661 4.14 -0.92 50.08
N VAL A 662 4.09 -2.22 49.79
CA VAL A 662 3.29 -2.78 48.69
C VAL A 662 1.78 -2.65 48.97
N VAL A 663 1.32 -2.92 50.19
CA VAL A 663 -0.08 -2.68 50.59
C VAL A 663 -0.43 -1.20 50.43
N GLN A 664 0.46 -0.31 50.86
CA GLN A 664 0.29 1.12 50.71
C GLN A 664 0.30 1.52 49.24
N GLN A 665 1.16 0.96 48.40
CA GLN A 665 1.18 1.21 46.96
C GLN A 665 -0.17 0.85 46.33
N VAL A 666 -0.74 -0.32 46.64
CA VAL A 666 -2.07 -0.71 46.14
C VAL A 666 -3.18 0.22 46.66
N LYS A 667 -3.23 0.46 47.98
CA LYS A 667 -4.29 1.26 48.60
C LYS A 667 -4.20 2.74 48.27
N SER A 668 -3.01 3.32 48.38
CA SER A 668 -2.76 4.73 48.07
C SER A 668 -2.98 4.99 46.59
N ARG A 669 -2.67 4.06 45.69
CA ARG A 669 -2.95 4.24 44.26
C ARG A 669 -4.41 4.06 43.92
N ALA A 670 -5.08 3.03 44.43
CA ALA A 670 -6.53 2.92 44.26
C ALA A 670 -7.25 4.16 44.82
N LEU A 671 -6.81 4.66 45.98
CA LEU A 671 -7.32 5.90 46.57
C LEU A 671 -6.92 7.14 45.76
N LEU A 672 -5.67 7.27 45.29
CA LEU A 672 -5.21 8.40 44.48
C LEU A 672 -5.90 8.41 43.12
N ASP A 673 -6.12 7.26 42.49
CA ASP A 673 -6.90 7.12 41.28
C ASP A 673 -8.35 7.51 41.56
N MET A 674 -8.96 7.05 42.66
CA MET A 674 -10.29 7.48 43.11
C MET A 674 -10.36 8.99 43.46
N LEU A 675 -9.32 9.57 44.05
CA LEU A 675 -9.27 11.00 44.40
C LEU A 675 -8.93 11.87 43.19
N ALA A 676 -8.20 11.31 42.22
CA ALA A 676 -8.01 11.86 40.89
C ALA A 676 -9.29 11.74 40.05
N GLN A 677 -10.27 10.91 40.48
CA GLN A 677 -11.59 10.95 39.86
C GLN A 677 -12.14 12.37 40.00
N PRO A 678 -12.75 12.90 38.94
CA PRO A 678 -13.45 14.17 38.95
C PRO A 678 -14.56 14.30 40.01
N HIS A 679 -14.80 13.32 40.89
CA HIS A 679 -15.87 13.33 41.89
C HIS A 679 -15.62 14.30 43.07
N HIS A 680 -14.44 14.93 43.14
CA HIS A 680 -14.21 16.15 43.94
C HIS A 680 -14.29 17.45 43.11
N ARG A 681 -14.66 17.36 41.83
CA ARG A 681 -15.14 18.48 40.99
C ARG A 681 -16.68 18.46 40.99
N PRO A 682 -17.38 19.56 40.68
CA PRO A 682 -18.81 19.48 40.43
C PRO A 682 -19.05 18.50 39.27
N ILE A 683 -19.60 17.31 39.56
CA ILE A 683 -19.94 16.34 38.53
C ILE A 683 -21.01 16.98 37.65
N ASP A 684 -20.64 17.35 36.42
CA ASP A 684 -21.63 17.60 35.40
C ASP A 684 -22.13 16.23 34.92
N PHE A 685 -23.10 15.67 35.66
CA PHE A 685 -23.67 14.35 35.37
C PHE A 685 -24.20 14.25 33.93
N ARG A 686 -24.48 15.39 33.28
CA ARG A 686 -24.87 15.44 31.87
C ARG A 686 -23.70 15.14 30.94
N PHE A 687 -22.49 15.54 31.31
CA PHE A 687 -21.28 15.32 30.54
C PHE A 687 -20.89 13.84 30.51
N GLU A 688 -20.86 13.17 31.67
CA GLU A 688 -20.58 11.73 31.75
C GLU A 688 -21.70 10.88 31.13
N ALA A 689 -22.96 11.27 31.32
CA ALA A 689 -24.08 10.60 30.66
C ALA A 689 -23.99 10.74 29.12
N ARG A 690 -23.48 11.86 28.60
CA ARG A 690 -23.23 12.06 27.16
C ARG A 690 -22.09 11.16 26.66
N ALA A 691 -20.98 11.05 27.39
CA ALA A 691 -19.89 10.14 27.03
C ALA A 691 -20.35 8.67 26.97
N ALA A 692 -21.06 8.23 28.02
CA ALA A 692 -21.61 6.88 28.08
C ALA A 692 -22.64 6.63 26.97
N ALA A 693 -23.47 7.62 26.63
CA ALA A 693 -24.41 7.54 25.52
C ALA A 693 -23.69 7.40 24.17
N LEU A 694 -22.65 8.20 23.92
CA LEU A 694 -21.85 8.12 22.69
C LEU A 694 -21.15 6.75 22.55
N ARG A 695 -20.58 6.21 23.64
CA ARG A 695 -20.00 4.85 23.65
C ARG A 695 -21.05 3.77 23.40
N ALA A 696 -22.20 3.85 24.07
CA ALA A 696 -23.28 2.88 23.88
C ALA A 696 -23.88 2.93 22.46
N GLU A 697 -23.91 4.11 21.85
CA GLU A 697 -24.31 4.30 20.46
C GLU A 697 -23.28 3.72 19.50
N GLN A 698 -21.99 3.96 19.73
CA GLN A 698 -20.89 3.34 18.98
C GLN A 698 -20.94 1.80 19.06
N ASP A 699 -21.15 1.24 20.26
CA ASP A 699 -21.23 -0.22 20.45
C ASP A 699 -22.47 -0.83 19.79
N ARG A 700 -23.61 -0.15 19.87
CA ARG A 700 -24.83 -0.57 19.16
C ARG A 700 -24.61 -0.58 17.66
N TRP A 701 -23.97 0.46 17.13
CA TRP A 701 -23.64 0.59 15.73
C TRP A 701 -22.67 -0.52 15.26
N LEU A 702 -21.60 -0.78 16.02
CA LEU A 702 -20.68 -1.89 15.73
C LEU A 702 -21.43 -3.23 15.69
N ALA A 703 -22.39 -3.44 16.58
CA ALA A 703 -23.21 -4.65 16.60
C ALA A 703 -24.14 -4.77 15.38
N GLU A 704 -24.83 -3.69 15.00
CA GLU A 704 -25.70 -3.67 13.83
C GLU A 704 -24.91 -3.94 12.53
N PHE A 705 -23.70 -3.39 12.40
CA PHE A 705 -22.87 -3.56 11.20
C PHE A 705 -22.13 -4.90 11.15
N ALA A 706 -21.63 -5.39 12.29
CA ALA A 706 -21.00 -6.70 12.36
C ALA A 706 -22.00 -7.84 12.05
N ALA A 707 -23.26 -7.67 12.44
CA ALA A 707 -24.33 -8.63 12.15
C ALA A 707 -24.81 -8.58 10.68
N GLY A 708 -24.59 -7.46 9.98
CA GLY A 708 -24.97 -7.30 8.59
C GLY A 708 -24.05 -8.07 7.65
N THR A 709 -24.56 -9.15 7.03
CA THR A 709 -24.06 -9.57 5.71
C THR A 709 -24.26 -8.36 4.80
N GLY A 710 -23.18 -7.68 4.41
CA GLY A 710 -23.28 -6.52 3.51
C GLY A 710 -24.20 -6.88 2.34
N PRO A 711 -25.14 -6.00 1.92
CA PRO A 711 -26.07 -6.36 0.87
C PRO A 711 -25.29 -6.76 -0.38
N GLU A 712 -25.55 -7.97 -0.86
CA GLU A 712 -25.02 -8.50 -2.10
C GLU A 712 -25.57 -7.66 -3.26
N GLY A 713 -24.92 -6.53 -3.55
CA GLY A 713 -25.25 -5.72 -4.70
C GLY A 713 -24.63 -4.32 -4.65
N PRO A 714 -23.99 -3.84 -5.74
CA PRO A 714 -23.68 -2.43 -5.88
C PRO A 714 -25.01 -1.67 -5.97
N ALA A 715 -25.41 -1.00 -4.89
CA ALA A 715 -26.56 -0.11 -4.93
C ALA A 715 -26.24 1.02 -5.90
N GLU A 716 -26.97 1.11 -7.02
CA GLU A 716 -26.82 2.15 -8.06
C GLU A 716 -27.02 3.58 -7.54
N ASP A 717 -27.34 3.77 -6.26
CA ASP A 717 -27.56 5.08 -5.65
C ASP A 717 -26.97 5.14 -4.23
N TYR A 718 -25.63 5.09 -4.14
CA TYR A 718 -24.88 5.18 -2.88
C TYR A 718 -25.36 6.32 -1.96
N PRO A 719 -25.63 7.56 -2.42
CA PRO A 719 -26.04 8.66 -1.53
C PRO A 719 -27.37 8.45 -0.80
N THR A 720 -28.28 7.64 -1.35
CA THR A 720 -29.59 7.36 -0.72
C THR A 720 -29.60 6.04 0.05
N SER A 721 -28.52 5.28 -0.08
CA SER A 721 -28.37 3.98 0.54
C SER A 721 -28.38 4.11 2.07
N PRO A 722 -28.86 3.08 2.79
CA PRO A 722 -28.72 3.01 4.24
C PRO A 722 -27.27 3.22 4.68
N GLN A 723 -26.29 2.76 3.89
CA GLN A 723 -24.86 2.90 4.17
C GLN A 723 -24.38 4.35 4.13
N HIS A 724 -24.83 5.18 3.17
CA HIS A 724 -24.39 6.57 3.13
C HIS A 724 -25.00 7.44 4.22
N ARG A 725 -26.29 7.23 4.54
CA ARG A 725 -26.91 7.88 5.71
C ARG A 725 -26.19 7.48 6.99
N MET A 726 -25.87 6.20 7.11
CA MET A 726 -25.10 5.68 8.23
C MET A 726 -23.66 6.22 8.26
N LEU A 727 -22.99 6.38 7.11
CA LEU A 727 -21.66 7.02 7.02
C LEU A 727 -21.72 8.49 7.44
N ALA A 728 -22.78 9.21 7.07
CA ALA A 728 -23.00 10.58 7.52
C ALA A 728 -23.22 10.64 9.04
N ASP A 729 -23.97 9.70 9.61
CA ASP A 729 -24.16 9.57 11.06
C ASP A 729 -22.85 9.20 11.77
N ILE A 730 -22.01 8.34 11.18
CA ILE A 730 -20.67 8.00 11.71
C ILE A 730 -19.79 9.25 11.76
N VAL A 731 -19.68 9.98 10.65
CA VAL A 731 -18.87 11.21 10.59
C VAL A 731 -19.38 12.26 11.58
N ALA A 732 -20.70 12.32 11.81
CA ALA A 732 -21.29 13.20 12.82
C ALA A 732 -20.93 12.76 14.25
N ASN A 733 -21.08 11.46 14.56
CA ASN A 733 -20.80 10.91 15.89
C ASN A 733 -19.31 10.98 16.25
N THR A 734 -18.40 10.73 15.30
CA THR A 734 -16.96 10.90 15.51
C THR A 734 -16.61 12.36 15.77
N LYS A 735 -17.19 13.31 15.01
CA LYS A 735 -17.01 14.75 15.26
C LYS A 735 -17.55 15.16 16.63
N ASP A 736 -18.66 14.60 17.05
CA ASP A 736 -19.24 14.86 18.37
C ASP A 736 -18.38 14.29 19.50
N ALA A 737 -17.78 13.10 19.32
CA ALA A 737 -16.83 12.51 20.25
C ALA A 737 -15.53 13.33 20.34
N GLU A 738 -14.98 13.76 19.20
CA GLU A 738 -13.80 14.64 19.16
C GLU A 738 -14.08 16.02 19.77
N ALA A 739 -15.24 16.60 19.49
CA ALA A 739 -15.68 17.86 20.08
C ALA A 739 -15.86 17.71 21.59
N PHE A 740 -16.40 16.59 22.05
CA PHE A 740 -16.51 16.26 23.47
C PHE A 740 -15.13 16.13 24.13
N GLU A 741 -14.17 15.44 23.51
CA GLU A 741 -12.80 15.32 24.04
C GLU A 741 -12.02 16.64 23.99
N ARG A 742 -12.26 17.49 22.99
CA ARG A 742 -11.76 18.89 23.00
C ARG A 742 -12.38 19.69 24.13
N GLU A 743 -13.70 19.66 24.30
CA GLU A 743 -14.40 20.34 25.38
C GLU A 743 -13.91 19.85 26.75
N ARG A 744 -13.61 18.55 26.87
CA ARG A 744 -13.01 17.95 28.06
C ARG A 744 -11.61 18.51 28.35
N ARG A 745 -10.76 18.63 27.32
CA ARG A 745 -9.40 19.22 27.42
C ARG A 745 -9.43 20.72 27.71
N GLU A 746 -10.23 21.48 26.98
CA GLU A 746 -10.39 22.95 27.12
C GLU A 746 -10.94 23.36 28.49
N ARG A 747 -11.66 22.47 29.17
CA ARG A 747 -12.10 22.70 30.55
C ARG A 747 -10.95 22.69 31.57
N GLU A 748 -9.69 22.43 31.16
CA GLU A 748 -8.40 22.66 31.87
C GLU A 748 -8.35 22.32 33.37
N LEU A 749 -9.24 21.46 33.87
CA LEU A 749 -9.28 21.15 35.29
C LEU A 749 -8.21 20.09 35.56
N PHE A 750 -7.03 20.57 35.96
CA PHE A 750 -5.93 19.84 36.60
C PHE A 750 -4.99 18.95 35.75
N ASP A 751 -4.69 19.28 34.50
CA ASP A 751 -3.48 18.74 33.83
C ASP A 751 -2.19 19.05 34.65
N ARG A 752 -2.25 20.08 35.51
CA ARG A 752 -1.15 20.47 36.41
C ARG A 752 -0.86 19.52 37.59
N LEU A 753 -1.74 18.57 37.94
CA LEU A 753 -1.43 17.61 39.02
C LEU A 753 -0.64 16.39 38.52
N THR A 754 -0.62 16.16 37.20
CA THR A 754 0.08 15.04 36.56
C THR A 754 1.43 15.43 35.95
N ASP A 755 1.66 16.73 35.67
CA ASP A 755 2.91 17.23 35.05
C ASP A 755 4.10 17.38 36.01
N GLU A 756 3.88 17.38 37.33
CA GLU A 756 4.99 17.35 38.29
C GLU A 756 5.49 15.90 38.41
N GLY A 757 6.49 15.55 37.57
CA GLY A 757 7.06 14.21 37.32
C GLY A 757 7.68 13.45 38.50
N THR A 758 7.17 13.64 39.72
CA THR A 758 7.42 12.75 40.85
C THR A 758 6.11 12.56 41.61
N PRO A 759 5.67 11.32 41.91
CA PRO A 759 4.53 11.11 42.80
C PRO A 759 4.73 11.92 44.07
N LEU A 760 3.71 12.68 44.50
CA LEU A 760 3.73 13.35 45.80
C LEU A 760 4.15 12.32 46.85
N ASP A 761 5.26 12.58 47.54
CA ASP A 761 5.71 11.65 48.59
C ASP A 761 4.62 11.54 49.67
N PHE A 762 4.62 10.44 50.41
CA PHE A 762 3.59 10.21 51.42
C PHE A 762 3.56 11.30 52.50
N ALA A 763 4.67 11.94 52.84
CA ALA A 763 4.69 13.09 53.74
C ALA A 763 4.00 14.31 53.12
N ALA A 764 4.11 14.52 51.81
CA ALA A 764 3.38 15.55 51.08
C ALA A 764 1.87 15.26 51.04
N ILE A 765 1.46 14.02 50.74
CA ILE A 765 0.04 13.60 50.76
C ILE A 765 -0.53 13.69 52.17
N ARG A 766 0.20 13.20 53.18
CA ARG A 766 -0.20 13.28 54.58
C ARG A 766 -0.25 14.73 55.06
N GLY A 767 0.64 15.60 54.58
CA GLY A 767 0.63 17.04 54.85
C GLY A 767 -0.59 17.73 54.24
N LEU A 768 -0.96 17.37 53.00
CA LEU A 768 -2.17 17.85 52.34
C LEU A 768 -3.43 17.42 53.08
N LEU A 769 -3.52 16.14 53.48
CA LEU A 769 -4.65 15.59 54.22
C LEU A 769 -4.73 16.11 55.66
N ALA A 770 -3.59 16.35 56.32
CA ALA A 770 -3.56 16.94 57.66
C ALA A 770 -3.90 18.44 57.68
N GLY A 771 -3.74 19.14 56.55
CA GLY A 771 -4.18 20.53 56.36
C GLY A 771 -5.69 20.67 56.14
N TRP A 772 -6.38 19.58 55.79
CA TRP A 772 -7.82 19.53 55.64
C TRP A 772 -8.45 19.18 57.00
N ASN A 773 -8.59 20.19 57.87
CA ASN A 773 -9.47 20.12 59.03
C ASN A 773 -10.93 19.99 58.54
N ILE A 774 -11.34 18.78 58.18
CA ILE A 774 -12.74 18.40 58.05
C ILE A 774 -13.15 17.79 59.40
N PRO A 775 -14.16 18.33 60.09
CA PRO A 775 -14.65 17.82 61.38
C PRO A 775 -15.04 16.35 61.37
#